data_AF-A0A3Q1HSX6-F1
#
_entry.id   AF-A0A3Q1HSX6-F1
#
_cell.length_a   1.000
_cell.length_b   1.000
_cell.length_c   1.000
_cell.angle_alpha   90.00
_cell.angle_beta   90.00
_cell.angle_gamma   90.00
#
_symmetry.space_group_name_H-M   'P 1'
#
loop_
_entity.id
_entity.type
_entity.pdbx_description
1 polymer ?
#
loop_
_entity_poly.entity_id
_entity_poly.type
_entity_poly.pdbx_seq_one_letter_code
_entity_poly.pdbx_strand_id
1 'polypeptide(L)'
;MVDWAKGNSNKDVELIVSLNFRDLNSRRDEVQSMKDFVNHCLDNLTQAEVWNNRKCKLFFILDDLEECELPLNFEENKDLVDLKEAASMDVLLTNLIKGKLLPSDHLWIISGPSGVNKIPSEYIHKVTQCQEKNAVQTLTADLKKEVLNKYEEELSGCETHTEIYDIEEISKDKQKLTQTTYENILQSKGKKVRTVLTKGVCGIGKTFHTQKFMVDWAKGNSNKDVDLIVSLNFRDLNSRRDEVQSMKDFVNHCLDDDKQAEVWNNSKCKLVFILDGLEECELPLNFEKNKDLVDLKEAASIDVLLTNLIKGTLLPSDRLWIISGPSAVNKIPSEYIHKVTQCQDKNAVQTLTADLKKDVLNKYEEELSGFETHTEIYDIEEIIKDKQKLTQTTYKNIIQSKKKKVRTVLTKGVSGIGKTFQTQKFMVDWAKENSNKDVDLIVSLNFRDLNSRRDKVQSMKDFVNHCLDDDKQAEVWNNSQCKLVFILDGLEECELPLNFKKNKDLVDLKEAASMDVLLTNLIKGTLLPSDRLWIISRPSGVNKIPSEYIHKVTQCQEKNAVQTLTADLKKEVLNKYEEELSGCETHTEIYDIEEIIKDKQKLTQTTYKNILQSKKKKVRTVLTKGVSGIGKTFQKQKFMVDWAKGNSNKDVDLIVSLNFRDLNSRRDKVQSMKDFVNHCLNDDKQAEVWNNSQCKLVFILDGLEECELPLNFKKNKDLVDLKEAASIDVLLTNLIKGTLLPSDHLWIISRPSGVNKIPSEYIHKVTQCQGKKSL
;
A
#
# COMPACT_ATOMS: atom_id res chain seq x y z
N MET A 1 30.62 -22.10 55.95
CA MET A 1 31.38 -20.88 56.36
C MET A 1 30.50 -19.63 56.41
N VAL A 2 29.81 -19.24 55.31
CA VAL A 2 28.94 -18.03 55.31
C VAL A 2 27.86 -18.06 56.40
N ASP A 3 27.20 -19.20 56.60
CA ASP A 3 26.18 -19.32 57.67
C ASP A 3 26.77 -19.25 59.08
N TRP A 4 28.02 -19.72 59.27
CA TRP A 4 28.74 -19.58 60.54
C TRP A 4 29.07 -18.11 60.82
N ALA A 5 29.60 -17.39 59.83
CA ALA A 5 29.90 -15.97 59.95
C ALA A 5 28.65 -15.11 60.22
N LYS A 6 27.48 -15.58 59.77
CA LYS A 6 26.17 -14.96 60.04
C LYS A 6 25.54 -15.38 61.38
N GLY A 7 26.15 -16.30 62.13
CA GLY A 7 25.62 -16.83 63.40
C GLY A 7 24.47 -17.84 63.24
N ASN A 8 24.26 -18.36 62.04
CA ASN A 8 23.16 -19.26 61.68
C ASN A 8 23.53 -20.76 61.78
N SER A 9 24.77 -21.09 62.12
CA SER A 9 25.25 -22.49 62.23
C SER A 9 25.66 -22.86 63.67
N ASN A 10 26.34 -24.01 63.83
CA ASN A 10 26.73 -24.57 65.12
C ASN A 10 27.41 -23.54 66.03
N LYS A 11 26.80 -23.28 67.21
CA LYS A 11 27.26 -22.28 68.19
C LYS A 11 28.47 -22.75 69.00
N ASP A 12 28.85 -24.02 68.87
CA ASP A 12 29.97 -24.62 69.61
C ASP A 12 31.33 -24.46 68.89
N VAL A 13 31.36 -23.88 67.68
CA VAL A 13 32.59 -23.60 66.91
C VAL A 13 32.93 -22.12 67.02
N GLU A 14 34.05 -21.81 67.67
CA GLU A 14 34.47 -20.42 67.92
C GLU A 14 35.34 -19.87 66.79
N LEU A 15 36.09 -20.72 66.08
CA LEU A 15 36.96 -20.33 64.97
C LEU A 15 36.99 -21.41 63.88
N ILE A 16 36.99 -20.99 62.61
CA ILE A 16 37.17 -21.86 61.45
C ILE A 16 38.53 -21.54 60.81
N VAL A 17 39.36 -22.57 60.62
CA VAL A 17 40.61 -22.49 59.87
C VAL A 17 40.41 -23.23 58.55
N SER A 18 40.39 -22.51 57.44
CA SER A 18 40.23 -23.07 56.10
C SER A 18 41.57 -23.06 55.36
N LEU A 19 41.99 -24.23 54.89
CA LEU A 19 43.26 -24.43 54.20
C LEU A 19 43.03 -25.27 52.94
N ASN A 20 43.93 -25.13 51.98
CA ASN A 20 43.93 -25.91 50.75
C ASN A 20 45.22 -26.73 50.64
N PHE A 21 45.13 -28.01 50.27
CA PHE A 21 46.31 -28.87 50.14
C PHE A 21 47.33 -28.36 49.11
N ARG A 22 46.89 -27.63 48.07
CA ARG A 22 47.79 -26.96 47.12
C ARG A 22 48.68 -25.92 47.79
N ASP A 23 48.12 -25.13 48.71
CA ASP A 23 48.89 -24.14 49.47
C ASP A 23 49.84 -24.83 50.47
N LEU A 24 49.40 -25.94 51.06
CA LEU A 24 50.20 -26.72 52.00
C LEU A 24 51.39 -27.41 51.32
N ASN A 25 51.26 -27.82 50.05
CA ASN A 25 52.37 -28.37 49.27
C ASN A 25 53.53 -27.35 49.14
N SER A 26 53.24 -26.06 49.04
CA SER A 26 54.27 -25.00 48.96
C SER A 26 55.09 -24.85 50.25
N ARG A 27 54.55 -25.34 51.38
CA ARG A 27 55.15 -25.32 52.72
C ARG A 27 55.74 -26.67 53.14
N ARG A 28 55.90 -27.61 52.21
CA ARG A 28 56.35 -28.98 52.50
C ARG A 28 57.69 -29.05 53.23
N ASP A 29 58.58 -28.11 52.95
CA ASP A 29 59.95 -28.06 53.49
C ASP A 29 60.03 -27.23 54.79
N GLU A 30 58.92 -26.63 55.24
CA GLU A 30 58.85 -25.88 56.50
C GLU A 30 58.79 -26.83 57.70
N VAL A 31 59.62 -26.54 58.72
CA VAL A 31 59.57 -27.21 60.02
C VAL A 31 59.05 -26.22 61.04
N GLN A 32 57.86 -26.49 61.58
CA GLN A 32 57.19 -25.61 62.54
C GLN A 32 56.34 -26.42 63.52
N SER A 33 55.93 -25.79 64.62
CA SER A 33 55.00 -26.42 65.55
C SER A 33 53.55 -26.24 65.07
N MET A 34 52.63 -27.14 65.47
CA MET A 34 51.22 -27.00 65.14
C MET A 34 50.65 -25.67 65.68
N LYS A 35 51.16 -25.22 66.84
CA LYS A 35 50.80 -23.94 67.43
C LYS A 35 51.20 -22.77 66.54
N ASP A 36 52.43 -22.76 66.05
CA ASP A 36 52.95 -21.69 65.20
C ASP A 36 52.26 -21.68 63.83
N PHE A 37 51.99 -22.87 63.28
CA PHE A 37 51.25 -23.03 62.03
C PHE A 37 49.85 -22.43 62.12
N VAL A 38 49.08 -22.78 63.16
CA VAL A 38 47.72 -22.23 63.36
C VAL A 38 47.77 -20.71 63.63
N ASN A 39 48.76 -20.23 64.39
CA ASN A 39 48.94 -18.80 64.63
C ASN A 39 49.24 -18.04 63.33
N HIS A 40 50.07 -18.61 62.45
CA HIS A 40 50.34 -18.05 61.13
C HIS A 40 49.06 -17.98 60.27
N CYS A 41 48.13 -18.94 60.41
CA CYS A 41 46.90 -18.95 59.63
C CYS A 41 45.84 -17.95 60.14
N LEU A 42 45.96 -17.43 61.37
CA LEU A 42 44.95 -16.61 62.04
C LEU A 42 45.33 -15.12 62.17
N ASP A 43 46.36 -14.65 61.45
CA ASP A 43 46.78 -13.25 61.32
C ASP A 43 46.61 -12.38 62.59
N ASN A 44 47.36 -12.74 63.64
CA ASN A 44 47.51 -11.94 64.88
C ASN A 44 46.20 -11.55 65.60
N LEU A 45 45.15 -12.37 65.55
CA LEU A 45 44.20 -12.43 66.68
C LEU A 45 45.01 -12.70 67.96
N THR A 46 44.75 -11.95 69.04
CA THR A 46 45.54 -11.92 70.28
C THR A 46 45.90 -13.33 70.73
N GLN A 47 47.15 -13.75 70.43
CA GLN A 47 47.66 -15.12 70.53
C GLN A 47 47.49 -15.76 71.92
N ALA A 48 47.21 -14.93 72.93
CA ALA A 48 46.90 -15.33 74.30
C ALA A 48 45.47 -15.88 74.47
N GLU A 49 44.48 -15.48 73.68
CA GLU A 49 43.07 -15.84 73.93
C GLU A 49 42.70 -17.22 73.36
N VAL A 50 43.19 -17.56 72.16
CA VAL A 50 42.93 -18.86 71.52
C VAL A 50 43.50 -20.02 72.35
N TRP A 51 44.72 -19.87 72.85
CA TRP A 51 45.42 -20.95 73.57
C TRP A 51 45.25 -20.93 75.10
N ASN A 52 44.87 -19.80 75.72
CA ASN A 52 44.59 -19.76 77.17
C ASN A 52 43.13 -20.07 77.52
N ASN A 53 42.20 -19.97 76.56
CA ASN A 53 40.80 -20.31 76.79
C ASN A 53 40.55 -21.80 76.55
N ARG A 54 40.42 -22.60 77.61
CA ARG A 54 40.15 -24.05 77.56
C ARG A 54 38.82 -24.44 76.86
N LYS A 55 38.06 -23.47 76.35
CA LYS A 55 36.78 -23.66 75.65
C LYS A 55 36.83 -23.36 74.15
N CYS A 56 37.94 -22.84 73.62
CA CYS A 56 38.03 -22.52 72.19
C CYS A 56 38.12 -23.81 71.37
N LYS A 57 37.06 -24.13 70.62
CA LYS A 57 37.03 -25.25 69.67
C LYS A 57 37.31 -24.74 68.28
N LEU A 58 38.37 -25.28 67.67
CA LEU A 58 38.73 -25.01 66.28
C LEU A 58 37.99 -25.97 65.35
N PHE A 59 37.63 -25.47 64.17
CA PHE A 59 37.13 -26.30 63.09
C PHE A 59 38.04 -26.13 61.88
N PHE A 60 38.75 -27.19 61.51
CA PHE A 60 39.62 -27.23 60.34
C PHE A 60 38.84 -27.68 59.12
N ILE A 61 38.98 -26.94 58.01
CA ILE A 61 38.51 -27.33 56.69
C ILE A 61 39.75 -27.49 55.81
N LEU A 62 40.00 -28.69 55.30
CA LEU A 62 41.07 -28.98 54.35
C LEU A 62 40.46 -29.31 52.99
N ASP A 63 40.72 -28.47 51.99
CA ASP A 63 40.18 -28.58 50.64
C ASP A 63 41.19 -29.13 49.64
N ASP A 64 40.69 -29.73 48.55
CA ASP A 64 41.45 -30.30 47.42
C ASP A 64 42.44 -31.44 47.79
N LEU A 65 42.03 -32.44 48.56
CA LEU A 65 42.90 -33.57 48.96
C LEU A 65 43.54 -34.33 47.77
N GLU A 66 42.87 -34.39 46.61
CA GLU A 66 43.40 -34.94 45.37
C GLU A 66 44.69 -34.24 44.90
N GLU A 67 44.85 -32.94 45.20
CA GLU A 67 46.02 -32.13 44.89
C GLU A 67 47.15 -32.28 45.94
N CYS A 68 46.92 -33.03 47.03
CA CYS A 68 47.95 -33.24 48.05
C CYS A 68 49.15 -34.04 47.50
N GLU A 69 50.33 -33.43 47.51
CA GLU A 69 51.62 -34.05 47.10
C GLU A 69 52.47 -34.48 48.31
N LEU A 70 52.03 -34.13 49.52
CA LEU A 70 52.72 -34.47 50.77
C LEU A 70 52.65 -35.99 51.03
N PRO A 71 53.75 -36.62 51.50
CA PRO A 71 53.77 -38.04 51.84
C PRO A 71 53.04 -38.30 53.17
N LEU A 72 51.71 -38.34 53.15
CA LEU A 72 50.88 -38.61 54.33
C LEU A 72 51.03 -40.07 54.81
N ASN A 73 52.10 -40.37 55.55
CA ASN A 73 52.36 -41.70 56.07
C ASN A 73 51.75 -41.88 57.48
N PHE A 74 50.62 -42.56 57.55
CA PHE A 74 49.89 -42.78 58.81
C PHE A 74 50.55 -43.84 59.73
N GLU A 75 51.43 -44.69 59.23
CA GLU A 75 52.10 -45.73 60.05
C GLU A 75 53.48 -45.28 60.55
N GLU A 76 54.29 -44.65 59.70
CA GLU A 76 55.68 -44.30 60.02
C GLU A 76 55.82 -42.92 60.71
N ASN A 77 54.87 -42.00 60.49
CA ASN A 77 54.96 -40.68 61.09
C ASN A 77 54.80 -40.74 62.62
N LYS A 78 55.77 -40.15 63.32
CA LYS A 78 55.80 -40.05 64.78
C LYS A 78 54.52 -39.39 65.32
N ASP A 79 53.94 -39.99 66.35
CA ASP A 79 52.80 -39.41 67.05
C ASP A 79 53.23 -38.14 67.81
N LEU A 80 52.59 -37.02 67.48
CA LEU A 80 52.79 -35.72 68.13
C LEU A 80 51.61 -35.46 69.08
N VAL A 81 51.93 -35.18 70.34
CA VAL A 81 50.94 -34.85 71.39
C VAL A 81 51.13 -33.44 71.93
N ASP A 82 52.35 -32.88 71.81
CA ASP A 82 52.64 -31.49 72.17
C ASP A 82 52.52 -30.58 70.95
N LEU A 83 51.65 -29.58 71.05
CA LEU A 83 51.44 -28.56 70.02
C LEU A 83 52.68 -27.68 69.75
N LYS A 84 53.67 -27.70 70.64
CA LYS A 84 54.94 -26.97 70.51
C LYS A 84 56.05 -27.79 69.84
N GLU A 85 55.85 -29.08 69.63
CA GLU A 85 56.85 -29.92 68.95
C GLU A 85 56.90 -29.56 67.46
N ALA A 86 58.10 -29.22 66.97
CA ALA A 86 58.30 -28.81 65.58
C ALA A 86 58.44 -30.04 64.67
N ALA A 87 57.68 -30.07 63.59
CA ALA A 87 57.69 -31.16 62.62
C ALA A 87 57.44 -30.63 61.20
N SER A 88 57.65 -31.48 60.19
CA SER A 88 57.31 -31.19 58.80
C SER A 88 55.79 -31.20 58.59
N MET A 89 55.35 -30.55 57.52
CA MET A 89 53.93 -30.35 57.23
C MET A 89 53.13 -31.66 57.09
N ASP A 90 53.72 -32.68 56.47
CA ASP A 90 53.12 -34.01 56.32
C ASP A 90 52.89 -34.68 57.69
N VAL A 91 53.84 -34.56 58.62
CA VAL A 91 53.74 -35.11 59.98
C VAL A 91 52.68 -34.36 60.80
N LEU A 92 52.62 -33.04 60.69
CA LEU A 92 51.60 -32.22 61.36
C LEU A 92 50.19 -32.58 60.86
N LEU A 93 49.99 -32.65 59.54
CA LEU A 93 48.69 -32.99 58.94
C LEU A 93 48.27 -34.42 59.25
N THR A 94 49.21 -35.38 59.19
CA THR A 94 48.92 -36.77 59.57
C THR A 94 48.45 -36.85 61.03
N ASN A 95 49.10 -36.14 61.95
CA ASN A 95 48.73 -36.14 63.36
C ASN A 95 47.43 -35.37 63.66
N LEU A 96 47.11 -34.35 62.87
CA LEU A 96 45.81 -33.67 62.92
C LEU A 96 44.69 -34.61 62.45
N ILE A 97 44.90 -35.35 61.35
CA ILE A 97 43.93 -36.32 60.81
C ILE A 97 43.75 -37.51 61.77
N LYS A 98 44.83 -38.00 62.39
CA LYS A 98 44.78 -39.03 63.44
C LYS A 98 44.02 -38.57 64.70
N GLY A 99 43.76 -37.28 64.86
CA GLY A 99 43.21 -36.69 66.08
C GLY A 99 44.17 -36.74 67.28
N LYS A 100 45.49 -36.88 67.04
CA LYS A 100 46.53 -36.86 68.08
C LYS A 100 46.88 -35.44 68.49
N LEU A 101 46.91 -34.54 67.51
CA LEU A 101 46.90 -33.10 67.70
C LEU A 101 45.45 -32.62 67.71
N LEU A 102 45.09 -31.83 68.73
CA LEU A 102 43.76 -31.21 68.85
C LEU A 102 42.57 -32.20 68.85
N PRO A 103 42.53 -33.19 69.77
CA PRO A 103 41.53 -34.26 69.78
C PRO A 103 40.08 -33.81 70.03
N SER A 104 39.89 -32.60 70.56
CA SER A 104 38.57 -32.02 70.87
C SER A 104 37.99 -31.16 69.74
N ASP A 105 38.76 -30.97 68.66
CA ASP A 105 38.44 -30.11 67.53
C ASP A 105 37.83 -30.90 66.36
N HIS A 106 37.17 -30.19 65.46
CA HIS A 106 36.52 -30.80 64.29
C HIS A 106 37.38 -30.63 63.04
N LEU A 107 37.51 -31.69 62.25
CA LEU A 107 38.20 -31.68 60.96
C LEU A 107 37.23 -32.11 59.86
N TRP A 108 37.11 -31.29 58.82
CA TRP A 108 36.37 -31.59 57.61
C TRP A 108 37.31 -31.55 56.41
N ILE A 109 37.38 -32.66 55.68
CA ILE A 109 38.22 -32.80 54.50
C ILE A 109 37.31 -32.90 53.28
N ILE A 110 37.59 -32.07 52.27
CA ILE A 110 36.88 -32.04 50.99
C ILE A 110 37.81 -32.65 49.94
N SER A 111 37.26 -33.53 49.11
CA SER A 111 38.01 -34.21 48.05
C SER A 111 37.13 -34.58 46.88
N GLY A 112 37.70 -34.47 45.68
CA GLY A 112 37.22 -35.13 44.47
C GLY A 112 37.40 -36.66 44.50
N PRO A 113 36.87 -37.38 43.50
CA PRO A 113 36.79 -38.85 43.51
C PRO A 113 38.15 -39.56 43.60
N SER A 114 39.24 -38.92 43.16
CA SER A 114 40.59 -39.47 43.13
C SER A 114 41.35 -39.35 44.46
N GLY A 115 40.98 -38.42 45.34
CA GLY A 115 41.70 -38.18 46.60
C GLY A 115 41.19 -38.99 47.80
N VAL A 116 39.99 -39.57 47.70
CA VAL A 116 39.32 -40.29 48.81
C VAL A 116 40.15 -41.44 49.39
N ASN A 117 41.00 -42.08 48.58
CA ASN A 117 41.83 -43.22 49.02
C ASN A 117 43.14 -42.79 49.72
N LYS A 118 43.46 -41.49 49.80
CA LYS A 118 44.71 -41.01 50.44
C LYS A 118 44.65 -41.05 51.97
N ILE A 119 43.47 -41.19 52.58
CA ILE A 119 43.30 -41.26 54.03
C ILE A 119 42.72 -42.62 54.40
N PRO A 120 43.35 -43.38 55.32
CA PRO A 120 42.81 -44.65 55.79
C PRO A 120 41.42 -44.47 56.42
N SER A 121 40.49 -45.38 56.12
CA SER A 121 39.10 -45.29 56.56
C SER A 121 38.94 -45.30 58.09
N GLU A 122 39.91 -45.84 58.82
CA GLU A 122 39.93 -45.86 60.29
C GLU A 122 39.98 -44.46 60.93
N TYR A 123 40.48 -43.45 60.20
CA TYR A 123 40.51 -42.06 60.66
C TYR A 123 39.32 -41.22 60.16
N ILE A 124 38.39 -41.81 59.41
CA ILE A 124 37.24 -41.12 58.82
C ILE A 124 35.97 -41.45 59.59
N HIS A 125 35.45 -40.47 60.34
CA HIS A 125 34.22 -40.64 61.12
C HIS A 125 32.93 -40.63 60.29
N LYS A 126 32.89 -39.84 59.20
CA LYS A 126 31.69 -39.67 58.37
C LYS A 126 32.08 -39.25 56.96
N VAL A 127 31.46 -39.87 55.96
CA VAL A 127 31.57 -39.50 54.54
C VAL A 127 30.24 -38.92 54.06
N THR A 128 30.28 -37.80 53.36
CA THR A 128 29.11 -37.16 52.72
C THR A 128 29.40 -36.91 51.25
N GLN A 129 28.51 -37.35 50.36
CA GLN A 129 28.64 -37.15 48.91
C GLN A 129 27.77 -35.98 48.45
N CYS A 130 28.38 -35.02 47.74
CA CYS A 130 27.65 -33.97 47.03
C CYS A 130 27.14 -34.54 45.68
N GLN A 131 25.83 -34.44 45.43
CA GLN A 131 25.24 -34.73 44.11
C GLN A 131 24.93 -33.41 43.42
N GLU A 132 25.33 -33.25 42.15
CA GLU A 132 24.98 -32.09 41.34
C GLU A 132 23.46 -32.02 41.11
N LYS A 133 22.89 -30.82 41.23
CA LYS A 133 21.56 -30.53 40.68
C LYS A 133 21.64 -30.62 39.16
N ASN A 134 20.64 -31.26 38.55
CA ASN A 134 20.51 -31.47 37.10
C ASN A 134 20.96 -30.24 36.27
N ALA A 135 22.11 -30.34 35.60
CA ALA A 135 22.79 -29.27 34.86
C ALA A 135 21.84 -28.43 33.97
N VAL A 136 20.96 -29.11 33.22
CA VAL A 136 19.95 -28.47 32.35
C VAL A 136 19.04 -27.53 33.14
N GLN A 137 18.62 -27.91 34.35
CA GLN A 137 17.72 -27.09 35.17
C GLN A 137 18.42 -25.84 35.72
N THR A 138 19.70 -25.97 36.09
CA THR A 138 20.53 -24.85 36.54
C THR A 138 20.72 -23.85 35.40
N LEU A 139 21.19 -24.32 34.24
CA LEU A 139 21.35 -23.50 33.04
C LEU A 139 20.04 -22.83 32.60
N THR A 140 18.93 -23.59 32.63
CA THR A 140 17.61 -23.03 32.32
C THR A 140 17.26 -21.90 33.28
N ALA A 141 17.50 -22.06 34.59
CA ALA A 141 17.18 -21.03 35.58
C ALA A 141 18.02 -19.76 35.37
N ASP A 142 19.31 -19.91 35.04
CA ASP A 142 20.23 -18.79 34.80
C ASP A 142 19.84 -18.02 33.54
N LEU A 143 19.58 -18.71 32.42
CA LEU A 143 19.11 -18.08 31.18
C LEU A 143 17.77 -17.37 31.35
N LYS A 144 16.83 -17.99 32.07
CA LYS A 144 15.55 -17.34 32.38
C LYS A 144 15.75 -16.04 33.14
N LYS A 145 16.67 -16.02 34.12
CA LYS A 145 17.00 -14.80 34.86
C LYS A 145 17.64 -13.74 33.97
N GLU A 146 18.55 -14.12 33.07
CA GLU A 146 19.18 -13.20 32.12
C GLU A 146 18.15 -12.56 31.18
N VAL A 147 17.26 -13.37 30.60
CA VAL A 147 16.17 -12.90 29.72
C VAL A 147 15.27 -11.90 30.44
N LEU A 148 14.88 -12.19 31.69
CA LEU A 148 14.05 -11.28 32.48
C LEU A 148 14.78 -9.96 32.77
N ASN A 149 16.04 -10.02 33.20
CA ASN A 149 16.84 -8.83 33.46
C ASN A 149 16.99 -7.95 32.21
N LYS A 150 17.09 -8.57 31.03
CA LYS A 150 17.34 -7.86 29.77
C LYS A 150 16.08 -7.23 29.18
N TYR A 151 14.93 -7.91 29.25
CA TYR A 151 13.75 -7.51 28.48
C TYR A 151 12.50 -7.23 29.31
N GLU A 152 12.42 -7.64 30.57
CA GLU A 152 11.16 -7.53 31.33
C GLU A 152 10.75 -6.08 31.58
N GLU A 153 11.68 -5.22 32.00
CA GLU A 153 11.40 -3.81 32.28
C GLU A 153 11.07 -3.05 30.99
N GLU A 154 11.86 -3.26 29.92
CA GLU A 154 11.66 -2.62 28.61
C GLU A 154 10.31 -2.95 27.97
N LEU A 155 9.80 -4.17 28.18
CA LEU A 155 8.53 -4.63 27.61
C LEU A 155 7.33 -4.38 28.53
N SER A 156 7.56 -4.01 29.79
CA SER A 156 6.48 -3.76 30.76
C SER A 156 5.71 -2.49 30.40
N GLY A 157 4.39 -2.61 30.22
CA GLY A 157 3.53 -1.49 29.85
C GLY A 157 3.48 -1.15 28.35
N CYS A 158 4.20 -1.88 27.49
CA CYS A 158 4.07 -1.72 26.04
C CYS A 158 2.79 -2.38 25.51
N GLU A 159 1.87 -1.58 24.99
CA GLU A 159 0.77 -2.10 24.17
C GLU A 159 1.28 -2.50 22.78
N THR A 160 0.88 -3.67 22.32
CA THR A 160 1.24 -4.14 20.98
C THR A 160 0.34 -3.47 19.95
N HIS A 161 0.90 -2.59 19.14
CA HIS A 161 0.25 -2.12 17.92
C HIS A 161 0.31 -3.16 16.80
N THR A 162 1.06 -4.25 16.97
CA THR A 162 1.33 -5.25 15.94
C THR A 162 0.74 -6.61 16.27
N GLU A 163 0.40 -7.36 15.22
CA GLU A 163 -0.18 -8.70 15.28
C GLU A 163 0.52 -9.64 14.31
N ILE A 164 0.50 -10.93 14.66
CA ILE A 164 1.08 -12.00 13.85
C ILE A 164 -0.06 -12.78 13.20
N TYR A 165 0.06 -13.00 11.90
CA TYR A 165 -0.90 -13.77 11.12
C TYR A 165 -0.21 -14.97 10.49
N ASP A 166 -0.81 -16.14 10.65
CA ASP A 166 -0.43 -17.34 9.92
C ASP A 166 -0.85 -17.19 8.46
N ILE A 167 0.08 -17.48 7.54
CA ILE A 167 -0.18 -17.45 6.09
C ILE A 167 -0.44 -18.87 5.63
N GLU A 168 -1.71 -19.19 5.36
CA GLU A 168 -2.10 -20.43 4.71
C GLU A 168 -2.23 -20.19 3.21
N GLU A 169 -1.40 -20.88 2.42
CA GLU A 169 -1.50 -20.88 0.97
C GLU A 169 -2.65 -21.80 0.54
N ILE A 170 -3.77 -21.21 0.09
CA ILE A 170 -4.95 -21.96 -0.39
C ILE A 170 -4.80 -22.31 -1.87
N SER A 171 -4.18 -21.40 -2.63
CA SER A 171 -3.84 -21.54 -4.04
C SER A 171 -2.72 -20.54 -4.38
N LYS A 172 -2.13 -20.65 -5.58
CA LYS A 172 -1.05 -19.73 -6.03
C LYS A 172 -1.39 -18.24 -5.82
N ASP A 173 -2.66 -17.89 -5.94
CA ASP A 173 -3.12 -16.48 -5.98
C ASP A 173 -3.92 -16.07 -4.74
N LYS A 174 -4.15 -17.00 -3.79
CA LYS A 174 -4.99 -16.75 -2.62
C LYS A 174 -4.34 -17.25 -1.35
N GLN A 175 -3.93 -16.30 -0.54
CA GLN A 175 -3.43 -16.52 0.82
C GLN A 175 -4.54 -16.18 1.80
N LYS A 176 -4.70 -17.03 2.81
CA LYS A 176 -5.57 -16.76 3.94
C LYS A 176 -4.71 -16.42 5.13
N LEU A 177 -4.95 -15.25 5.69
CA LEU A 177 -4.35 -14.78 6.92
C LEU A 177 -5.27 -15.18 8.08
N THR A 178 -4.75 -15.97 9.00
CA THR A 178 -5.44 -16.27 10.27
C THR A 178 -4.63 -15.72 11.42
N GLN A 179 -5.24 -14.86 12.24
CA GLN A 179 -4.57 -14.30 13.40
C GLN A 179 -4.05 -15.42 14.31
N THR A 180 -2.78 -15.31 14.69
CA THR A 180 -2.14 -16.19 15.68
C THR A 180 -1.54 -15.34 16.80
N THR A 181 -1.15 -16.00 17.89
CA THR A 181 -0.36 -15.39 18.96
C THR A 181 1.08 -15.86 18.86
N TYR A 182 2.01 -15.07 19.39
CA TYR A 182 3.40 -15.49 19.54
C TYR A 182 3.54 -16.76 20.39
N GLU A 183 2.64 -16.97 21.36
CA GLU A 183 2.59 -18.17 22.22
C GLU A 183 2.36 -19.46 21.43
N ASN A 184 1.54 -19.40 20.38
CA ASN A 184 1.18 -20.56 19.57
C ASN A 184 1.95 -20.62 18.25
N ILE A 185 2.95 -19.75 18.06
CA ILE A 185 3.58 -19.60 16.75
C ILE A 185 4.31 -20.87 16.30
N LEU A 186 4.90 -21.59 17.26
CA LEU A 186 5.58 -22.88 17.07
C LEU A 186 4.63 -24.08 17.11
N GLN A 187 3.31 -23.86 17.10
CA GLN A 187 2.28 -24.89 17.12
C GLN A 187 1.43 -24.82 15.83
N SER A 188 0.97 -25.98 15.34
CA SER A 188 -0.05 -26.04 14.27
C SER A 188 -0.99 -27.23 14.48
N LYS A 189 -2.24 -27.11 14.02
CA LYS A 189 -3.23 -28.19 14.07
C LYS A 189 -2.85 -29.30 13.08
N GLY A 190 -2.27 -30.39 13.58
CA GLY A 190 -2.09 -31.64 12.83
C GLY A 190 -0.81 -31.78 12.01
N LYS A 191 0.12 -30.80 12.05
CA LYS A 191 1.45 -30.91 11.43
C LYS A 191 2.56 -30.57 12.43
N LYS A 192 3.66 -31.32 12.41
CA LYS A 192 4.87 -31.01 13.17
C LYS A 192 5.52 -29.76 12.56
N VAL A 193 5.53 -28.65 13.30
CA VAL A 193 6.18 -27.40 12.88
C VAL A 193 7.58 -27.38 13.47
N ARG A 194 8.60 -27.52 12.62
CA ARG A 194 10.00 -27.35 13.01
C ARG A 194 10.43 -25.89 12.85
N THR A 195 10.29 -25.36 11.64
CA THR A 195 10.82 -24.05 11.25
C THR A 195 9.67 -23.10 10.92
N VAL A 196 9.60 -21.98 11.66
CA VAL A 196 8.70 -20.87 11.39
C VAL A 196 9.49 -19.71 10.83
N LEU A 197 9.05 -19.14 9.71
CA LEU A 197 9.57 -17.87 9.18
C LEU A 197 8.53 -16.77 9.39
N THR A 198 8.86 -15.75 10.18
CA THR A 198 8.05 -14.53 10.33
C THR A 198 8.61 -13.44 9.45
N LYS A 199 7.84 -13.05 8.43
CA LYS A 199 8.16 -11.90 7.58
C LYS A 199 7.44 -10.64 8.06
N GLY A 200 8.04 -9.48 7.82
CA GLY A 200 7.40 -8.19 8.04
C GLY A 200 8.38 -7.06 7.77
N VAL A 201 7.86 -5.89 7.45
CA VAL A 201 8.62 -4.67 7.18
C VAL A 201 9.57 -4.28 8.34
N CYS A 202 10.61 -3.50 8.04
CA CYS A 202 11.56 -3.07 9.06
C CYS A 202 10.86 -2.20 10.12
N GLY A 203 11.22 -2.34 11.39
CA GLY A 203 10.64 -1.56 12.49
C GLY A 203 9.22 -1.96 12.93
N ILE A 204 8.56 -2.92 12.28
CA ILE A 204 7.19 -3.36 12.59
C ILE A 204 7.06 -4.17 13.90
N GLY A 205 8.09 -4.23 14.75
CA GLY A 205 8.01 -4.96 16.02
C GLY A 205 8.13 -6.49 15.93
N LYS A 206 8.78 -7.04 14.89
CA LYS A 206 9.05 -8.51 14.81
C LYS A 206 9.89 -8.98 16.02
N THR A 207 10.99 -8.28 16.29
CA THR A 207 11.88 -8.53 17.44
C THR A 207 11.15 -8.37 18.78
N PHE A 208 10.22 -7.43 18.88
CA PHE A 208 9.39 -7.27 20.08
C PHE A 208 8.62 -8.57 20.39
N HIS A 209 8.05 -9.24 19.37
CA HIS A 209 7.30 -10.47 19.59
C HIS A 209 8.17 -11.66 20.03
N THR A 210 9.40 -11.79 19.51
CA THR A 210 10.33 -12.83 19.99
C THR A 210 10.83 -12.54 21.39
N GLN A 211 11.11 -11.28 21.73
CA GLN A 211 11.47 -10.91 23.09
C GLN A 211 10.32 -11.19 24.07
N LYS A 212 9.08 -10.87 23.71
CA LYS A 212 7.91 -11.19 24.53
C LYS A 212 7.72 -12.71 24.71
N PHE A 213 7.95 -13.49 23.66
CA PHE A 213 7.98 -14.96 23.74
C PHE A 213 9.04 -15.46 24.72
N MET A 214 10.25 -14.90 24.68
CA MET A 214 11.33 -15.24 25.62
C MET A 214 10.98 -14.88 27.06
N VAL A 215 10.43 -13.68 27.30
CA VAL A 215 10.00 -13.24 28.65
C VAL A 215 8.89 -14.14 29.20
N ASP A 216 7.89 -14.50 28.39
CA ASP A 216 6.81 -15.39 28.86
C ASP A 216 7.30 -16.82 29.12
N TRP A 217 8.26 -17.32 28.35
CA TRP A 217 8.95 -18.58 28.66
C TRP A 217 9.74 -18.49 29.97
N ALA A 218 10.43 -17.36 30.20
CA ALA A 218 11.23 -17.15 31.40
C ALA A 218 10.38 -17.02 32.67
N LYS A 219 9.23 -16.35 32.59
CA LYS A 219 8.21 -16.32 33.65
C LYS A 219 7.52 -17.67 33.88
N GLY A 220 7.62 -18.59 32.91
CA GLY A 220 6.90 -19.87 32.93
C GLY A 220 5.41 -19.76 32.59
N ASN A 221 5.01 -18.66 31.96
CA ASN A 221 3.63 -18.40 31.53
C ASN A 221 3.25 -19.23 30.30
N SER A 222 4.20 -19.47 29.39
CA SER A 222 4.00 -20.19 28.13
C SER A 222 5.17 -21.13 27.81
N ASN A 223 5.02 -21.96 26.77
CA ASN A 223 6.09 -22.81 26.21
C ASN A 223 6.81 -23.69 27.25
N LYS A 224 6.05 -24.27 28.19
CA LYS A 224 6.58 -25.12 29.28
C LYS A 224 7.25 -26.41 28.80
N ASP A 225 7.05 -26.76 27.53
CA ASP A 225 7.66 -27.90 26.86
C ASP A 225 9.02 -27.56 26.22
N VAL A 226 9.52 -26.33 26.35
CA VAL A 226 10.83 -25.87 25.87
C VAL A 226 11.80 -25.79 27.04
N ASP A 227 12.93 -26.49 26.92
CA ASP A 227 13.95 -26.53 27.97
C ASP A 227 14.87 -25.30 27.89
N LEU A 228 15.36 -24.95 26.69
CA LEU A 228 16.24 -23.79 26.47
C LEU A 228 15.85 -23.00 25.21
N ILE A 229 16.07 -21.69 25.24
CA ILE A 229 15.97 -20.81 24.08
C ILE A 229 17.35 -20.24 23.77
N VAL A 230 17.79 -20.37 22.53
CA VAL A 230 19.02 -19.77 22.01
C VAL A 230 18.63 -18.66 21.04
N SER A 231 18.93 -17.41 21.40
CA SER A 231 18.65 -16.25 20.55
C SER A 231 19.92 -15.84 19.82
N LEU A 232 19.90 -15.86 18.49
CA LEU A 232 21.00 -15.47 17.62
C LEU A 232 20.57 -14.34 16.71
N ASN A 233 21.45 -13.37 16.52
CA ASN A 233 21.28 -12.30 15.54
C ASN A 233 22.22 -12.56 14.36
N PHE A 234 21.71 -12.52 13.13
CA PHE A 234 22.53 -12.72 11.93
C PHE A 234 23.65 -11.69 11.80
N ARG A 235 23.46 -10.47 12.32
CA ARG A 235 24.50 -9.44 12.38
C ARG A 235 25.70 -9.89 13.22
N ASP A 236 25.44 -10.51 14.36
CA ASP A 236 26.49 -11.00 15.26
C ASP A 236 27.18 -12.22 14.63
N LEU A 237 26.41 -13.08 13.96
CA LEU A 237 26.93 -14.25 13.23
C LEU A 237 27.87 -13.86 12.07
N ASN A 238 27.63 -12.73 11.41
CA ASN A 238 28.53 -12.25 10.35
C ASN A 238 29.94 -11.97 10.88
N SER A 239 30.06 -11.50 12.13
CA SER A 239 31.36 -11.22 12.76
C SER A 239 32.16 -12.50 13.04
N ARG A 240 31.48 -13.65 13.05
CA ARG A 240 32.01 -14.98 13.34
C ARG A 240 32.10 -15.87 12.09
N ARG A 241 31.92 -15.31 10.90
CA ARG A 241 31.75 -16.06 9.64
C ARG A 241 32.92 -16.98 9.29
N ASP A 242 34.13 -16.62 9.71
CA ASP A 242 35.37 -17.34 9.43
C ASP A 242 35.72 -18.35 10.54
N GLU A 243 34.92 -18.42 11.61
CA GLU A 243 35.12 -19.40 12.69
C GLU A 243 34.78 -20.81 12.22
N VAL A 244 35.60 -21.76 12.65
CA VAL A 244 35.39 -23.20 12.46
C VAL A 244 35.26 -23.84 13.84
N GLN A 245 34.09 -24.37 14.13
CA GLN A 245 33.79 -25.00 15.41
C GLN A 245 32.70 -26.07 15.23
N SER A 246 32.51 -26.92 16.24
CA SER A 246 31.42 -27.90 16.20
C SER A 246 30.08 -27.25 16.57
N MET A 247 28.95 -27.89 16.21
CA MET A 247 27.63 -27.38 16.63
C MET A 247 27.50 -27.35 18.15
N LYS A 248 28.14 -28.30 18.85
CA LYS A 248 28.19 -28.32 20.31
C LYS A 248 28.91 -27.09 20.86
N ASP A 249 30.10 -26.80 20.34
CA ASP A 249 30.90 -25.66 20.81
C ASP A 249 30.23 -24.33 20.46
N PHE A 250 29.63 -24.24 19.26
CA PHE A 250 28.89 -23.07 18.82
C PHE A 250 27.77 -22.71 19.80
N VAL A 251 26.94 -23.67 20.19
CA VAL A 251 25.84 -23.37 21.12
C VAL A 251 26.34 -23.11 22.53
N ASN A 252 27.36 -23.85 23.02
CA ASN A 252 27.95 -23.57 24.33
C ASN A 252 28.48 -22.14 24.43
N HIS A 253 29.17 -21.67 23.38
CA HIS A 253 29.64 -20.29 23.29
C HIS A 253 28.50 -19.28 23.26
N CYS A 254 27.38 -19.61 22.60
CA CYS A 254 26.20 -18.73 22.60
C CYS A 254 25.48 -18.67 23.96
N LEU A 255 25.77 -19.59 24.88
CA LEU A 255 25.17 -19.66 26.21
C LEU A 255 26.11 -19.16 27.32
N ASP A 256 27.31 -18.67 26.97
CA ASP A 256 28.33 -18.17 27.91
C ASP A 256 28.66 -19.13 29.08
N ASP A 257 28.52 -20.45 28.86
CA ASP A 257 28.74 -21.46 29.90
C ASP A 257 29.70 -22.57 29.44
N ASP A 258 31.00 -22.31 29.58
CA ASP A 258 32.08 -23.30 29.40
C ASP A 258 32.06 -24.39 30.50
N LYS A 259 31.23 -24.26 31.56
CA LYS A 259 31.26 -25.15 32.73
C LYS A 259 30.30 -26.34 32.65
N GLN A 260 29.47 -26.46 31.61
CA GLN A 260 28.44 -27.51 31.54
C GLN A 260 28.44 -28.29 30.21
N ALA A 261 29.60 -28.84 29.84
CA ALA A 261 29.81 -29.67 28.66
C ALA A 261 28.93 -30.96 28.56
N GLU A 262 28.15 -31.28 29.60
CA GLU A 262 27.33 -32.49 29.72
C GLU A 262 25.84 -32.33 29.35
N VAL A 263 25.34 -31.10 29.14
CA VAL A 263 23.93 -30.82 28.78
C VAL A 263 23.49 -31.57 27.50
N TRP A 264 24.42 -31.76 26.57
CA TRP A 264 24.18 -32.32 25.24
C TRP A 264 24.17 -33.85 25.17
N ASN A 265 24.69 -34.54 26.19
CA ASN A 265 24.73 -36.01 26.20
C ASN A 265 23.35 -36.62 26.53
N ASN A 266 22.38 -35.81 26.96
CA ASN A 266 21.03 -36.25 27.25
C ASN A 266 20.11 -35.96 26.06
N SER A 267 19.70 -37.02 25.36
CA SER A 267 18.87 -37.03 24.14
C SER A 267 17.42 -36.54 24.32
N LYS A 268 17.15 -35.73 25.35
CA LYS A 268 15.82 -35.27 25.77
C LYS A 268 15.67 -33.75 25.91
N CYS A 269 16.73 -32.95 25.72
CA CYS A 269 16.63 -31.49 25.79
C CYS A 269 15.93 -30.93 24.53
N LYS A 270 14.88 -30.14 24.70
CA LYS A 270 14.11 -29.50 23.62
C LYS A 270 14.52 -28.04 23.48
N LEU A 271 15.22 -27.73 22.40
CA LEU A 271 15.72 -26.38 22.12
C LEU A 271 14.79 -25.61 21.18
N VAL A 272 14.77 -24.29 21.36
CA VAL A 272 14.23 -23.34 20.41
C VAL A 272 15.33 -22.37 19.99
N PHE A 273 15.61 -22.29 18.69
CA PHE A 273 16.49 -21.28 18.12
C PHE A 273 15.66 -20.12 17.60
N ILE A 274 15.95 -18.91 18.05
CA ILE A 274 15.42 -17.67 17.47
C ILE A 274 16.53 -17.06 16.63
N LEU A 275 16.31 -16.91 15.34
CA LEU A 275 17.26 -16.30 14.39
C LEU A 275 16.69 -14.97 13.92
N ASP A 276 17.22 -13.85 14.42
CA ASP A 276 16.73 -12.51 14.10
C ASP A 276 17.60 -11.81 13.03
N GLY A 277 16.95 -11.08 12.13
CA GLY A 277 17.60 -10.22 11.14
C GLY A 277 18.15 -10.91 9.88
N LEU A 278 17.44 -11.87 9.27
CA LEU A 278 17.92 -12.59 8.07
C LEU A 278 18.32 -11.66 6.89
N GLU A 279 17.71 -10.48 6.80
CA GLU A 279 18.08 -9.42 5.87
C GLU A 279 19.52 -8.94 6.01
N GLU A 280 20.06 -8.95 7.23
CA GLU A 280 21.44 -8.57 7.56
C GLU A 280 22.42 -9.74 7.38
N CYS A 281 21.96 -10.96 7.08
CA CYS A 281 22.84 -12.11 6.89
C CYS A 281 23.75 -11.96 5.65
N GLU A 282 25.07 -11.92 5.87
CA GLU A 282 26.10 -11.89 4.83
C GLU A 282 26.63 -13.30 4.48
N LEU A 283 26.27 -14.31 5.27
CA LEU A 283 26.67 -15.69 5.02
C LEU A 283 26.05 -16.19 3.70
N PRO A 284 26.77 -17.01 2.92
CA PRO A 284 26.27 -17.53 1.63
C PRO A 284 24.96 -18.32 1.72
N LEU A 285 24.70 -18.97 2.86
CA LEU A 285 23.60 -19.90 3.12
C LEU A 285 23.42 -20.92 1.98
N ASN A 286 24.51 -21.61 1.62
CA ASN A 286 24.49 -22.49 0.46
C ASN A 286 23.91 -23.88 0.77
N PHE A 287 22.58 -24.00 0.69
CA PHE A 287 21.86 -25.25 0.96
C PHE A 287 22.22 -26.41 0.00
N GLU A 288 22.70 -26.14 -1.21
CA GLU A 288 23.04 -27.18 -2.19
C GLU A 288 24.49 -27.67 -2.08
N LYS A 289 25.44 -26.76 -1.87
CA LYS A 289 26.88 -27.09 -1.86
C LYS A 289 27.41 -27.46 -0.48
N ASN A 290 26.77 -26.99 0.59
CA ASN A 290 27.24 -27.29 1.93
C ASN A 290 27.07 -28.77 2.25
N LYS A 291 28.14 -29.37 2.77
CA LYS A 291 28.15 -30.77 3.22
C LYS A 291 27.07 -30.96 4.30
N ASP A 292 26.35 -32.07 4.21
CA ASP A 292 25.41 -32.46 5.26
C ASP A 292 26.18 -32.96 6.49
N LEU A 293 25.86 -32.39 7.65
CA LEU A 293 26.42 -32.73 8.94
C LEU A 293 25.35 -33.38 9.81
N VAL A 294 25.72 -34.45 10.50
CA VAL A 294 24.84 -35.19 11.43
C VAL A 294 25.49 -35.30 12.82
N ASP A 295 26.82 -35.28 12.90
CA ASP A 295 27.56 -35.31 14.16
C ASP A 295 27.70 -33.89 14.73
N LEU A 296 27.25 -33.71 15.99
CA LEU A 296 27.35 -32.46 16.72
C LEU A 296 28.80 -32.06 17.05
N LYS A 297 29.75 -33.01 16.98
CA LYS A 297 31.18 -32.79 17.26
C LYS A 297 31.99 -32.47 16.01
N GLU A 298 31.43 -32.63 14.82
CA GLU A 298 32.14 -32.31 13.58
C GLU A 298 32.31 -30.79 13.45
N ALA A 299 33.55 -30.33 13.34
CA ALA A 299 33.86 -28.91 13.20
C ALA A 299 33.62 -28.43 11.77
N ALA A 300 32.90 -27.31 11.63
CA ALA A 300 32.59 -26.70 10.34
C ALA A 300 32.43 -25.18 10.48
N SER A 301 32.40 -24.48 9.34
CA SER A 301 32.09 -23.05 9.30
C SER A 301 30.66 -22.76 9.76
N ILE A 302 30.41 -21.55 10.26
CA ILE A 302 29.07 -21.09 10.68
C ILE A 302 28.02 -21.26 9.57
N ASP A 303 28.39 -21.00 8.31
CA ASP A 303 27.49 -21.18 7.15
C ASP A 303 26.98 -22.63 7.02
N VAL A 304 27.90 -23.59 7.13
CA VAL A 304 27.59 -25.02 7.11
C VAL A 304 26.76 -25.42 8.33
N LEU A 305 27.08 -24.92 9.53
CA LEU A 305 26.30 -25.21 10.74
C LEU A 305 24.85 -24.70 10.63
N LEU A 306 24.65 -23.45 10.22
CA LEU A 306 23.31 -22.84 10.10
C LEU A 306 22.47 -23.49 9.02
N THR A 307 23.05 -23.77 7.84
CA THR A 307 22.33 -24.47 6.77
C THR A 307 21.89 -25.87 7.21
N ASN A 308 22.73 -26.61 7.92
CA ASN A 308 22.38 -27.92 8.47
C ASN A 308 21.35 -27.85 9.61
N LEU A 309 21.40 -26.82 10.46
CA LEU A 309 20.39 -26.58 11.49
C LEU A 309 19.01 -26.32 10.88
N ILE A 310 18.96 -25.49 9.82
CA ILE A 310 17.72 -25.14 9.09
C ILE A 310 17.19 -26.36 8.30
N LYS A 311 18.06 -27.10 7.60
CA LYS A 311 17.72 -28.37 6.94
C LYS A 311 17.14 -29.39 7.93
N GLY A 312 17.61 -29.35 9.17
CA GLY A 312 17.27 -30.32 10.21
C GLY A 312 18.10 -31.60 10.16
N THR A 313 19.24 -31.58 9.47
CA THR A 313 20.26 -32.65 9.53
C THR A 313 20.98 -32.62 10.87
N LEU A 314 21.28 -31.42 11.38
CA LEU A 314 21.68 -31.19 12.76
C LEU A 314 20.45 -30.84 13.61
N LEU A 315 20.40 -31.42 14.81
CA LEU A 315 19.37 -31.15 15.82
C LEU A 315 17.92 -31.32 15.30
N PRO A 316 17.53 -32.48 14.71
CA PRO A 316 16.26 -32.69 13.98
C PRO A 316 14.96 -32.57 14.81
N SER A 317 15.08 -32.60 16.14
CA SER A 317 13.94 -32.47 17.06
C SER A 317 13.64 -31.03 17.49
N ASP A 318 14.62 -30.14 17.32
CA ASP A 318 14.53 -28.76 17.82
C ASP A 318 13.71 -27.85 16.91
N ARG A 319 13.25 -26.72 17.45
CA ARG A 319 12.39 -25.78 16.73
C ARG A 319 13.16 -24.51 16.39
N LEU A 320 12.83 -23.91 15.27
CA LEU A 320 13.43 -22.68 14.77
C LEU A 320 12.36 -21.64 14.54
N TRP A 321 12.62 -20.41 14.99
CA TRP A 321 11.84 -19.23 14.65
C TRP A 321 12.77 -18.20 14.02
N ILE A 322 12.63 -18.02 12.71
CA ILE A 322 13.41 -17.10 11.91
C ILE A 322 12.60 -15.82 11.68
N ILE A 323 13.18 -14.67 11.97
CA ILE A 323 12.60 -13.36 11.65
C ILE A 323 13.31 -12.79 10.42
N SER A 324 12.52 -12.25 9.48
CA SER A 324 13.08 -11.65 8.27
C SER A 324 12.28 -10.45 7.76
N GLY A 325 12.97 -9.48 7.16
CA GLY A 325 12.43 -8.50 6.25
C GLY A 325 11.96 -9.12 4.92
N PRO A 326 11.04 -8.48 4.18
CA PRO A 326 10.47 -9.06 2.96
C PRO A 326 11.51 -9.37 1.88
N SER A 327 12.62 -8.62 1.86
CA SER A 327 13.70 -8.74 0.87
C SER A 327 14.55 -10.01 1.01
N ALA A 328 14.56 -10.65 2.18
CA ALA A 328 15.49 -11.74 2.47
C ALA A 328 14.81 -13.11 2.67
N VAL A 329 13.48 -13.17 2.59
CA VAL A 329 12.68 -14.41 2.69
C VAL A 329 13.16 -15.47 1.71
N ASN A 330 13.59 -15.07 0.50
CA ASN A 330 14.04 -15.98 -0.54
C ASN A 330 15.46 -16.54 -0.34
N LYS A 331 16.21 -16.08 0.69
CA LYS A 331 17.52 -16.65 1.03
C LYS A 331 17.40 -18.09 1.54
N ILE A 332 16.24 -18.48 2.08
CA ILE A 332 15.97 -19.82 2.58
C ILE A 332 14.97 -20.51 1.64
N PRO A 333 15.31 -21.68 1.06
CA PRO A 333 14.37 -22.44 0.24
C PRO A 333 13.09 -22.81 1.01
N SER A 334 11.94 -22.69 0.34
CA SER A 334 10.63 -22.90 0.97
C SER A 334 10.41 -24.33 1.49
N GLU A 335 11.12 -25.32 0.94
CA GLU A 335 11.08 -26.71 1.39
C GLU A 335 11.56 -26.92 2.83
N TYR A 336 12.39 -26.01 3.38
CA TYR A 336 12.85 -26.06 4.77
C TYR A 336 11.96 -25.26 5.74
N ILE A 337 10.99 -24.52 5.22
CA ILE A 337 10.08 -23.68 6.01
C ILE A 337 8.75 -24.40 6.18
N HIS A 338 8.39 -24.71 7.41
CA HIS A 338 7.18 -25.48 7.71
C HIS A 338 5.95 -24.58 7.90
N LYS A 339 6.17 -23.34 8.33
CA LYS A 339 5.13 -22.35 8.59
C LYS A 339 5.65 -20.95 8.27
N VAL A 340 4.86 -20.17 7.53
CA VAL A 340 5.14 -18.75 7.26
C VAL A 340 4.12 -17.90 8.01
N THR A 341 4.61 -16.87 8.68
CA THR A 341 3.77 -15.89 9.39
C THR A 341 4.13 -14.48 8.96
N GLN A 342 3.18 -13.55 9.08
CA GLN A 342 3.35 -12.14 8.76
C GLN A 342 3.11 -11.29 10.00
N CYS A 343 4.07 -10.45 10.36
CA CYS A 343 3.90 -9.41 11.36
C CYS A 343 3.41 -8.13 10.66
N GLN A 344 2.27 -7.59 11.10
CA GLN A 344 1.68 -6.38 10.56
C GLN A 344 1.01 -5.56 11.67
N ASP A 345 0.86 -4.26 11.45
CA ASP A 345 0.13 -3.37 12.35
C ASP A 345 -1.36 -3.77 12.39
N LYS A 346 -1.96 -3.76 13.58
CA LYS A 346 -3.40 -3.99 13.83
C LYS A 346 -4.28 -3.11 12.96
N ASN A 347 -3.79 -1.89 12.68
CA ASN A 347 -4.50 -0.88 11.92
C ASN A 347 -3.76 -0.49 10.64
N ALA A 348 -2.98 -1.39 10.03
CA ALA A 348 -2.11 -1.06 8.90
C ALA A 348 -2.86 -0.34 7.76
N VAL A 349 -4.04 -0.83 7.36
CA VAL A 349 -4.87 -0.17 6.33
C VAL A 349 -5.26 1.24 6.79
N GLN A 350 -5.69 1.43 8.03
CA GLN A 350 -6.09 2.74 8.56
C GLN A 350 -4.90 3.71 8.65
N THR A 351 -3.72 3.24 9.04
CA THR A 351 -2.49 4.04 9.07
C THR A 351 -2.11 4.49 7.67
N LEU A 352 -2.05 3.56 6.71
CA LEU A 352 -1.80 3.88 5.30
C LEU A 352 -2.85 4.84 4.73
N THR A 353 -4.13 4.59 5.02
CA THR A 353 -5.22 5.50 4.64
C THR A 353 -5.00 6.89 5.23
N ALA A 354 -4.63 7.01 6.51
CA ALA A 354 -4.39 8.30 7.16
C ALA A 354 -3.22 9.07 6.52
N ASP A 355 -2.11 8.39 6.22
CA ASP A 355 -0.95 8.98 5.55
C ASP A 355 -1.31 9.48 4.14
N LEU A 356 -1.99 8.64 3.34
CA LEU A 356 -2.46 9.06 2.00
C LEU A 356 -3.46 10.21 2.05
N LYS A 357 -4.37 10.20 3.02
CA LYS A 357 -5.32 11.31 3.23
C LYS A 357 -4.55 12.60 3.50
N LYS A 358 -3.54 12.56 4.37
CA LYS A 358 -2.67 13.70 4.68
C LYS A 358 -1.94 14.20 3.42
N ASP A 359 -1.38 13.32 2.61
CA ASP A 359 -0.68 13.70 1.38
C ASP A 359 -1.62 14.34 0.35
N VAL A 360 -2.83 13.81 0.21
CA VAL A 360 -3.88 14.40 -0.65
C VAL A 360 -4.25 15.81 -0.19
N LEU A 361 -4.44 16.02 1.12
CA LEU A 361 -4.77 17.34 1.67
C LEU A 361 -3.61 18.32 1.45
N ASN A 362 -2.38 17.93 1.79
CA ASN A 362 -1.20 18.76 1.58
C ASN A 362 -1.03 19.17 0.11
N LYS A 363 -1.34 18.27 -0.81
CA LYS A 363 -1.14 18.50 -2.25
C LYS A 363 -2.23 19.37 -2.88
N TYR A 364 -3.49 19.21 -2.48
CA TYR A 364 -4.63 19.77 -3.22
C TYR A 364 -5.54 20.70 -2.42
N GLU A 365 -5.52 20.68 -1.08
CA GLU A 365 -6.51 21.42 -0.28
C GLU A 365 -6.41 22.94 -0.47
N GLU A 366 -5.21 23.50 -0.33
CA GLU A 366 -4.98 24.95 -0.49
C GLU A 366 -5.31 25.38 -1.92
N GLU A 367 -4.81 24.66 -2.93
CA GLU A 367 -5.04 24.93 -4.35
C GLU A 367 -6.55 24.98 -4.66
N LEU A 368 -7.35 24.08 -4.11
CA LEU A 368 -8.79 23.96 -4.41
C LEU A 368 -9.71 24.82 -3.52
N SER A 369 -9.17 25.52 -2.52
CA SER A 369 -9.96 26.30 -1.54
C SER A 369 -10.46 27.65 -2.08
N GLY A 370 -9.81 28.19 -3.12
CA GLY A 370 -10.12 29.50 -3.71
C GLY A 370 -10.87 29.47 -5.05
N PHE A 371 -11.15 28.29 -5.61
CA PHE A 371 -11.83 28.17 -6.91
C PHE A 371 -13.31 27.86 -6.76
N GLU A 372 -14.17 28.74 -7.31
CA GLU A 372 -15.57 28.40 -7.55
C GLU A 372 -15.67 27.35 -8.66
N THR A 373 -16.52 26.34 -8.45
CA THR A 373 -16.73 25.30 -9.46
C THR A 373 -17.57 25.84 -10.61
N HIS A 374 -16.93 26.40 -11.62
CA HIS A 374 -17.57 26.73 -12.91
C HIS A 374 -17.91 25.47 -13.72
N THR A 375 -17.85 24.27 -13.14
CA THR A 375 -17.94 22.99 -13.86
C THR A 375 -18.90 22.04 -13.15
N GLU A 376 -19.67 21.30 -13.95
CA GLU A 376 -20.68 20.35 -13.50
C GLU A 376 -20.52 19.01 -14.22
N ILE A 377 -20.92 17.93 -13.54
CA ILE A 377 -20.87 16.58 -14.09
C ILE A 377 -22.29 16.11 -14.35
N TYR A 378 -22.50 15.55 -15.53
CA TYR A 378 -23.78 14.99 -15.94
C TYR A 378 -23.64 13.50 -16.26
N ASP A 379 -24.56 12.69 -15.75
CA ASP A 379 -24.71 11.29 -16.10
C ASP A 379 -25.38 11.17 -17.47
N ILE A 380 -24.81 10.38 -18.37
CA ILE A 380 -25.41 10.08 -19.68
C ILE A 380 -26.23 8.80 -19.52
N GLU A 381 -27.54 8.92 -19.31
CA GLU A 381 -28.42 7.77 -19.02
C GLU A 381 -28.83 7.01 -20.30
N GLU A 382 -29.23 7.73 -21.35
CA GLU A 382 -29.80 7.15 -22.56
C GLU A 382 -29.75 8.13 -23.74
N ILE A 383 -29.57 7.63 -24.97
CA ILE A 383 -29.71 8.42 -26.20
C ILE A 383 -31.13 8.18 -26.72
N ILE A 384 -32.02 9.15 -26.52
CA ILE A 384 -33.41 9.07 -26.99
C ILE A 384 -33.57 10.03 -28.17
N LYS A 385 -33.80 9.51 -29.38
CA LYS A 385 -33.97 10.31 -30.61
C LYS A 385 -32.87 11.36 -30.78
N ASP A 386 -31.62 10.92 -30.62
CA ASP A 386 -30.40 11.73 -30.79
C ASP A 386 -30.20 12.86 -29.76
N LYS A 387 -31.09 12.97 -28.78
CA LYS A 387 -30.90 13.78 -27.57
C LYS A 387 -30.36 12.92 -26.44
N GLN A 388 -29.23 13.35 -25.87
CA GLN A 388 -28.71 12.74 -24.66
C GLN A 388 -29.57 13.17 -23.48
N LYS A 389 -30.16 12.21 -22.77
CA LYS A 389 -30.77 12.50 -21.47
C LYS A 389 -29.65 12.64 -20.45
N LEU A 390 -29.34 13.88 -20.10
CA LEU A 390 -28.41 14.23 -19.05
C LEU A 390 -29.14 14.39 -17.72
N THR A 391 -28.67 13.70 -16.69
CA THR A 391 -29.08 13.97 -15.31
C THR A 391 -27.89 14.54 -14.56
N GLN A 392 -28.08 15.70 -13.94
CA GLN A 392 -27.02 16.32 -13.14
C GLN A 392 -26.63 15.36 -12.03
N THR A 393 -25.33 15.12 -11.90
CA THR A 393 -24.76 14.28 -10.86
C THR A 393 -23.69 15.07 -10.11
N THR A 394 -23.16 14.46 -9.07
CA THR A 394 -22.05 15.03 -8.31
C THR A 394 -20.86 14.09 -8.34
N TYR A 395 -19.65 14.65 -8.31
CA TYR A 395 -18.43 13.86 -8.18
C TYR A 395 -18.50 12.91 -6.98
N LYS A 396 -19.17 13.33 -5.88
CA LYS A 396 -19.37 12.53 -4.66
C LYS A 396 -20.05 11.19 -4.90
N ASN A 397 -20.99 11.13 -5.84
CA ASN A 397 -21.77 9.92 -6.12
C ASN A 397 -21.37 9.28 -7.45
N ILE A 398 -20.28 9.73 -8.08
CA ILE A 398 -20.01 9.37 -9.48
C ILE A 398 -19.80 7.86 -9.65
N ILE A 399 -19.20 7.23 -8.65
CA ILE A 399 -18.89 5.79 -8.60
C ILE A 399 -20.00 4.99 -7.89
N GLN A 400 -21.04 5.65 -7.38
CA GLN A 400 -22.17 5.00 -6.71
C GLN A 400 -23.43 5.01 -7.61
N SER A 401 -24.16 3.91 -7.68
CA SER A 401 -25.42 3.81 -8.42
C SER A 401 -26.42 2.92 -7.70
N LYS A 402 -27.67 3.39 -7.62
CA LYS A 402 -28.79 2.66 -6.98
C LYS A 402 -29.35 1.52 -7.85
N LYS A 403 -29.07 1.50 -9.16
CA LYS A 403 -29.72 0.61 -10.14
C LYS A 403 -28.84 -0.52 -10.67
N LYS A 404 -27.52 -0.33 -10.73
CA LYS A 404 -26.54 -1.30 -11.26
C LYS A 404 -25.21 -1.17 -10.53
N LYS A 405 -24.46 -2.27 -10.39
CA LYS A 405 -23.07 -2.23 -9.89
C LYS A 405 -22.22 -1.45 -10.91
N VAL A 406 -21.71 -0.28 -10.50
CA VAL A 406 -20.83 0.55 -11.34
C VAL A 406 -19.39 0.28 -10.91
N ARG A 407 -18.64 -0.41 -11.77
CA ARG A 407 -17.19 -0.62 -11.58
C ARG A 407 -16.40 0.52 -12.22
N THR A 408 -16.62 0.75 -13.50
CA THR A 408 -15.82 1.68 -14.32
C THR A 408 -16.68 2.86 -14.77
N VAL A 409 -16.27 4.06 -14.38
CA VAL A 409 -16.85 5.34 -14.82
C VAL A 409 -15.87 5.99 -15.80
N LEU A 410 -16.36 6.41 -16.97
CA LEU A 410 -15.59 7.24 -17.91
C LEU A 410 -16.21 8.65 -17.97
N THR A 411 -15.47 9.66 -17.51
CA THR A 411 -15.86 11.07 -17.66
C THR A 411 -15.17 11.68 -18.86
N LYS A 412 -15.96 12.17 -19.82
CA LYS A 412 -15.46 12.91 -20.97
C LYS A 412 -15.68 14.43 -20.81
N GLY A 413 -14.83 15.24 -21.44
CA GLY A 413 -14.99 16.69 -21.45
C GLY A 413 -13.83 17.38 -22.15
N VAL A 414 -14.04 18.58 -22.67
CA VAL A 414 -13.00 19.33 -23.43
C VAL A 414 -11.78 19.67 -22.56
N SER A 415 -10.70 20.11 -23.20
CA SER A 415 -9.50 20.55 -22.48
C SER A 415 -9.81 21.74 -21.57
N GLY A 416 -9.20 21.80 -20.38
CA GLY A 416 -9.36 22.91 -19.45
C GLY A 416 -10.70 22.99 -18.71
N ILE A 417 -11.67 22.12 -19.01
CA ILE A 417 -13.03 22.14 -18.40
C ILE A 417 -13.09 21.66 -16.94
N GLY A 418 -11.96 21.53 -16.25
CA GLY A 418 -11.93 21.14 -14.84
C GLY A 418 -12.21 19.65 -14.55
N LYS A 419 -12.01 18.71 -15.49
CA LYS A 419 -12.10 17.26 -15.21
C LYS A 419 -11.17 16.83 -14.06
N THR A 420 -9.90 17.22 -14.15
CA THR A 420 -8.88 16.94 -13.12
C THR A 420 -9.21 17.63 -11.80
N PHE A 421 -9.76 18.84 -11.85
CA PHE A 421 -10.27 19.54 -10.66
C PHE A 421 -11.36 18.72 -9.95
N GLN A 422 -12.29 18.11 -10.69
CA GLN A 422 -13.37 17.28 -10.11
C GLN A 422 -12.82 16.01 -9.43
N THR A 423 -11.85 15.33 -10.03
CA THR A 423 -11.21 14.16 -9.41
C THR A 423 -10.38 14.54 -8.19
N GLN A 424 -9.70 15.69 -8.21
CA GLN A 424 -8.97 16.20 -7.04
C GLN A 424 -9.93 16.60 -5.91
N LYS A 425 -11.06 17.25 -6.22
CA LYS A 425 -12.09 17.59 -5.22
C LYS A 425 -12.69 16.33 -4.58
N PHE A 426 -12.89 15.27 -5.37
CA PHE A 426 -13.28 13.96 -4.87
C PHE A 426 -12.24 13.38 -3.90
N MET A 427 -10.95 13.44 -4.23
CA MET A 427 -9.88 12.98 -3.34
C MET A 427 -9.82 13.81 -2.05
N VAL A 428 -9.92 15.14 -2.12
CA VAL A 428 -9.94 16.01 -0.93
C VAL A 428 -11.16 15.72 -0.04
N ASP A 429 -12.35 15.54 -0.63
CA ASP A 429 -13.54 15.20 0.16
C ASP A 429 -13.50 13.78 0.75
N TRP A 430 -12.83 12.83 0.09
CA TRP A 430 -12.51 11.54 0.68
C TRP A 430 -11.52 11.70 1.85
N ALA A 431 -10.49 12.53 1.69
CA ALA A 431 -9.48 12.76 2.72
C ALA A 431 -10.01 13.50 3.96
N LYS A 432 -10.95 14.42 3.78
CA LYS A 432 -11.69 15.08 4.86
C LYS A 432 -12.82 14.22 5.45
N GLU A 433 -13.04 13.02 4.93
CA GLU A 433 -14.16 12.13 5.30
C GLU A 433 -15.55 12.75 5.08
N ASN A 434 -15.65 13.72 4.18
CA ASN A 434 -16.90 14.37 3.80
C ASN A 434 -17.75 13.50 2.87
N SER A 435 -17.14 12.51 2.20
CA SER A 435 -17.82 11.59 1.26
C SER A 435 -17.03 10.28 1.09
N ASN A 436 -17.63 9.29 0.41
CA ASN A 436 -16.96 8.05 -0.02
C ASN A 436 -16.28 7.27 1.12
N LYS A 437 -16.93 7.22 2.29
CA LYS A 437 -16.47 6.47 3.47
C LYS A 437 -16.39 4.96 3.25
N ASP A 438 -16.97 4.46 2.15
CA ASP A 438 -16.88 3.06 1.74
C ASP A 438 -15.61 2.73 0.94
N VAL A 439 -14.72 3.70 0.72
CA VAL A 439 -13.45 3.57 -0.01
C VAL A 439 -12.28 3.62 0.98
N ASP A 440 -11.45 2.58 0.96
CA ASP A 440 -10.31 2.47 1.88
C ASP A 440 -9.09 3.24 1.35
N LEU A 441 -8.81 3.12 0.05
CA LEU A 441 -7.63 3.69 -0.59
C LEU A 441 -7.96 4.25 -2.00
N ILE A 442 -7.34 5.38 -2.35
CA ILE A 442 -7.41 5.96 -3.70
C ILE A 442 -6.02 5.93 -4.33
N VAL A 443 -5.92 5.34 -5.53
CA VAL A 443 -4.71 5.36 -6.35
C VAL A 443 -4.95 6.27 -7.55
N SER A 444 -4.29 7.43 -7.56
CA SER A 444 -4.39 8.40 -8.67
C SER A 444 -3.21 8.24 -9.62
N LEU A 445 -3.50 7.98 -10.90
CA LEU A 445 -2.51 7.76 -11.95
C LEU A 445 -2.79 8.67 -13.14
N ASN A 446 -1.73 9.08 -13.82
CA ASN A 446 -1.82 9.79 -15.09
C ASN A 446 -1.30 8.88 -16.22
N PHE A 447 -2.04 8.77 -17.32
CA PHE A 447 -1.62 7.96 -18.47
C PHE A 447 -0.28 8.38 -19.07
N ARG A 448 0.08 9.67 -18.97
CA ARG A 448 1.41 10.16 -19.36
C ARG A 448 2.52 9.48 -18.53
N ASP A 449 2.32 9.35 -17.23
CA ASP A 449 3.27 8.69 -16.34
C ASP A 449 3.30 7.17 -16.60
N LEU A 450 2.15 6.58 -16.95
CA LEU A 450 2.07 5.16 -17.31
C LEU A 450 2.82 4.84 -18.60
N ASN A 451 2.85 5.75 -19.58
CA ASN A 451 3.62 5.59 -20.81
C ASN A 451 5.13 5.44 -20.53
N SER A 452 5.66 6.14 -19.52
CA SER A 452 7.07 6.03 -19.13
C SER A 452 7.46 4.64 -18.60
N ARG A 453 6.47 3.83 -18.22
CA ARG A 453 6.63 2.48 -17.67
C ARG A 453 6.27 1.38 -18.67
N ARG A 454 6.05 1.71 -19.95
CA ARG A 454 5.58 0.76 -20.97
C ARG A 454 6.47 -0.48 -21.13
N ASP A 455 7.78 -0.30 -20.99
CA ASP A 455 8.79 -1.35 -21.19
C ASP A 455 9.12 -2.09 -19.88
N LYS A 456 8.55 -1.65 -18.73
CA LYS A 456 8.76 -2.29 -17.44
C LYS A 456 7.89 -3.53 -17.31
N VAL A 457 8.51 -4.66 -17.01
CA VAL A 457 7.83 -5.90 -16.62
C VAL A 457 7.74 -5.95 -15.10
N GLN A 458 6.53 -5.94 -14.57
CA GLN A 458 6.26 -6.00 -13.13
C GLN A 458 4.88 -6.61 -12.88
N SER A 459 4.61 -7.04 -11.65
CA SER A 459 3.29 -7.53 -11.27
C SER A 459 2.33 -6.38 -10.95
N MET A 460 1.02 -6.64 -10.94
CA MET A 460 0.03 -5.64 -10.50
C MET A 460 0.26 -5.28 -9.02
N LYS A 461 0.66 -6.26 -8.22
CA LYS A 461 1.00 -6.08 -6.82
C LYS A 461 2.13 -5.06 -6.65
N ASP A 462 3.24 -5.27 -7.37
CA ASP A 462 4.42 -4.40 -7.27
C ASP A 462 4.13 -3.01 -7.83
N PHE A 463 3.32 -2.92 -8.88
CA PHE A 463 2.90 -1.65 -9.45
C PHE A 463 2.12 -0.80 -8.45
N VAL A 464 1.10 -1.35 -7.79
CA VAL A 464 0.31 -0.62 -6.80
C VAL A 464 1.14 -0.28 -5.57
N ASN A 465 1.97 -1.20 -5.05
CA ASN A 465 2.88 -0.92 -3.93
C ASN A 465 3.77 0.30 -4.24
N HIS A 466 4.33 0.35 -5.45
CA HIS A 466 5.15 1.46 -5.88
C HIS A 466 4.36 2.78 -6.04
N CYS A 467 3.09 2.71 -6.43
CA CYS A 467 2.24 3.91 -6.51
C CYS A 467 1.84 4.47 -5.14
N LEU A 468 1.83 3.63 -4.12
CA LEU A 468 1.52 4.02 -2.73
C LEU A 468 2.76 4.52 -1.96
N ASP A 469 3.93 4.51 -2.60
CA ASP A 469 5.22 4.99 -2.06
C ASP A 469 5.56 4.43 -0.67
N ASP A 470 5.17 3.18 -0.41
CA ASP A 470 5.28 2.58 0.92
C ASP A 470 6.11 1.29 0.91
N ASP A 471 7.43 1.45 0.99
CA ASP A 471 8.36 0.37 1.34
C ASP A 471 8.13 -0.14 2.79
N LYS A 472 7.36 0.58 3.62
CA LYS A 472 7.04 0.23 5.01
C LYS A 472 5.74 -0.55 5.16
N GLN A 473 4.88 -0.70 4.13
CA GLN A 473 3.62 -1.47 4.22
C GLN A 473 3.25 -2.26 2.95
N ALA A 474 4.24 -2.70 2.19
CA ALA A 474 4.02 -3.63 1.08
C ALA A 474 3.16 -4.82 1.54
N GLU A 475 2.09 -5.12 0.79
CA GLU A 475 1.10 -6.21 1.00
C GLU A 475 -0.17 -5.87 1.81
N VAL A 476 -0.29 -4.71 2.46
CA VAL A 476 -1.45 -4.39 3.31
C VAL A 476 -2.78 -4.29 2.54
N TRP A 477 -2.77 -3.69 1.35
CA TRP A 477 -3.97 -3.54 0.52
C TRP A 477 -4.38 -4.84 -0.20
N ASN A 478 -3.47 -5.80 -0.36
CA ASN A 478 -3.74 -7.07 -1.05
C ASN A 478 -4.55 -8.06 -0.19
N ASN A 479 -4.96 -7.66 1.02
CA ASN A 479 -5.93 -8.42 1.77
C ASN A 479 -7.32 -8.25 1.14
N SER A 480 -8.04 -9.36 0.98
CA SER A 480 -9.33 -9.49 0.28
C SER A 480 -10.50 -8.58 0.76
N GLN A 481 -10.26 -7.66 1.69
CA GLN A 481 -11.24 -6.75 2.28
C GLN A 481 -11.00 -5.27 1.95
N CYS A 482 -9.85 -4.89 1.38
CA CYS A 482 -9.55 -3.49 1.04
C CYS A 482 -10.25 -3.08 -0.27
N LYS A 483 -10.95 -1.95 -0.26
CA LYS A 483 -11.66 -1.39 -1.42
C LYS A 483 -10.86 -0.23 -2.02
N LEU A 484 -10.29 -0.48 -3.19
CA LEU A 484 -9.52 0.49 -3.94
C LEU A 484 -10.39 1.25 -4.94
N VAL A 485 -10.07 2.53 -5.12
CA VAL A 485 -10.53 3.34 -6.25
C VAL A 485 -9.31 3.80 -7.05
N PHE A 486 -9.29 3.45 -8.34
CA PHE A 486 -8.30 3.96 -9.28
C PHE A 486 -8.85 5.17 -10.01
N ILE A 487 -8.16 6.30 -9.93
CA ILE A 487 -8.41 7.48 -10.75
C ILE A 487 -7.38 7.51 -11.86
N LEU A 488 -7.81 7.43 -13.12
CA LEU A 488 -6.94 7.44 -14.30
C LEU A 488 -7.18 8.72 -15.10
N ASP A 489 -6.21 9.65 -15.07
CA ASP A 489 -6.28 10.92 -15.79
C ASP A 489 -5.56 10.88 -17.14
N GLY A 490 -6.14 11.51 -18.16
CA GLY A 490 -5.50 11.77 -19.44
C GLY A 490 -5.51 10.62 -20.44
N LEU A 491 -6.58 9.82 -20.53
CA LEU A 491 -6.64 8.66 -21.47
C LEU A 491 -6.32 9.02 -22.93
N GLU A 492 -6.61 10.25 -23.36
CA GLU A 492 -6.24 10.74 -24.70
C GLU A 492 -4.72 10.73 -24.94
N GLU A 493 -3.92 10.84 -23.88
CA GLU A 493 -2.45 10.83 -23.91
C GLU A 493 -1.87 9.41 -23.75
N CYS A 494 -2.70 8.38 -23.56
CA CYS A 494 -2.23 7.00 -23.49
C CYS A 494 -1.61 6.55 -24.82
N GLU A 495 -0.32 6.18 -24.79
CA GLU A 495 0.43 5.64 -25.93
C GLU A 495 0.45 4.11 -25.96
N LEU A 496 0.00 3.48 -24.87
CA LEU A 496 -0.10 2.04 -24.79
C LEU A 496 -1.14 1.51 -25.79
N PRO A 497 -0.89 0.34 -26.42
CA PRO A 497 -1.81 -0.23 -27.43
C PRO A 497 -3.24 -0.48 -26.93
N LEU A 498 -3.41 -0.71 -25.63
CA LEU A 498 -4.63 -1.12 -24.93
C LEU A 498 -5.33 -2.28 -25.66
N ASN A 499 -4.60 -3.36 -25.92
CA ASN A 499 -5.13 -4.45 -26.73
C ASN A 499 -6.01 -5.42 -25.94
N PHE A 500 -7.26 -5.03 -25.70
CA PHE A 500 -8.24 -5.83 -24.95
C PHE A 500 -8.50 -7.24 -25.53
N LYS A 501 -8.25 -7.47 -26.83
CA LYS A 501 -8.49 -8.77 -27.47
C LYS A 501 -7.27 -9.69 -27.47
N LYS A 502 -6.05 -9.15 -27.65
CA LYS A 502 -4.82 -9.96 -27.73
C LYS A 502 -4.15 -10.16 -26.39
N ASN A 503 -4.33 -9.25 -25.44
CA ASN A 503 -3.66 -9.35 -24.15
C ASN A 503 -4.20 -10.54 -23.37
N LYS A 504 -3.29 -11.36 -22.83
CA LYS A 504 -3.63 -12.47 -21.94
C LYS A 504 -4.45 -11.97 -20.75
N ASP A 505 -5.43 -12.76 -20.35
CA ASP A 505 -6.17 -12.48 -19.13
C ASP A 505 -5.30 -12.87 -17.92
N LEU A 506 -5.17 -11.92 -17.00
CA LEU A 506 -4.45 -12.07 -15.75
C LEU A 506 -5.44 -12.08 -14.59
N VAL A 507 -5.27 -13.04 -13.69
CA VAL A 507 -6.04 -13.14 -12.44
C VAL A 507 -5.13 -13.08 -11.21
N ASP A 508 -3.88 -13.53 -11.35
CA ASP A 508 -2.86 -13.45 -10.30
C ASP A 508 -2.26 -12.04 -10.24
N LEU A 509 -2.27 -11.44 -9.05
CA LEU A 509 -1.68 -10.14 -8.79
C LEU A 509 -0.14 -10.18 -8.79
N LYS A 510 0.47 -11.36 -8.63
CA LYS A 510 1.93 -11.56 -8.63
C LYS A 510 2.49 -11.88 -10.01
N GLU A 511 1.64 -12.23 -10.98
CA GLU A 511 2.09 -12.52 -12.33
C GLU A 511 2.65 -11.26 -12.99
N ALA A 512 3.93 -11.30 -13.36
CA ALA A 512 4.60 -10.17 -13.99
C ALA A 512 4.17 -10.03 -15.46
N ALA A 513 3.85 -8.81 -15.87
CA ALA A 513 3.45 -8.48 -17.23
C ALA A 513 3.83 -7.05 -17.61
N SER A 514 3.63 -6.70 -18.88
CA SER A 514 3.80 -5.32 -19.35
C SER A 514 2.67 -4.43 -18.86
N MET A 515 2.91 -3.12 -18.81
CA MET A 515 1.91 -2.13 -18.38
C MET A 515 0.62 -2.20 -19.21
N ASP A 516 0.73 -2.49 -20.51
CA ASP A 516 -0.44 -2.65 -21.40
C ASP A 516 -1.34 -3.82 -20.96
N VAL A 517 -0.73 -4.96 -20.61
CA VAL A 517 -1.46 -6.13 -20.12
C VAL A 517 -2.05 -5.84 -18.74
N LEU A 518 -1.32 -5.19 -17.82
CA LEU A 518 -1.84 -4.85 -16.50
C LEU A 518 -3.06 -3.93 -16.57
N LEU A 519 -2.98 -2.83 -17.34
CA LEU A 519 -4.08 -1.86 -17.45
C LEU A 519 -5.31 -2.42 -18.15
N THR A 520 -5.12 -3.19 -19.22
CA THR A 520 -6.25 -3.84 -19.89
C THR A 520 -6.97 -4.82 -18.96
N ASN A 521 -6.23 -5.59 -18.16
CA ASN A 521 -6.81 -6.51 -17.17
C ASN A 521 -7.49 -5.79 -15.98
N LEU A 522 -6.93 -4.67 -15.52
CA LEU A 522 -7.56 -3.83 -14.50
C LEU A 522 -8.91 -3.27 -14.97
N ILE A 523 -8.95 -2.76 -16.22
CA ILE A 523 -10.15 -2.20 -16.84
C ILE A 523 -11.19 -3.29 -17.15
N LYS A 524 -10.76 -4.46 -17.67
CA LYS A 524 -11.61 -5.65 -17.84
C LYS A 524 -12.23 -6.11 -16.53
N GLY A 525 -11.50 -5.94 -15.43
CA GLY A 525 -11.85 -6.45 -14.11
C GLY A 525 -11.48 -7.91 -13.89
N THR A 526 -10.57 -8.46 -14.69
CA THR A 526 -9.93 -9.76 -14.44
C THR A 526 -8.93 -9.65 -13.30
N LEU A 527 -8.19 -8.54 -13.24
CA LEU A 527 -7.45 -8.10 -12.06
C LEU A 527 -8.30 -7.15 -11.22
N LEU A 528 -8.27 -7.34 -9.90
CA LEU A 528 -8.94 -6.47 -8.93
C LEU A 528 -10.46 -6.32 -9.17
N PRO A 529 -11.24 -7.41 -9.32
CA PRO A 529 -12.64 -7.41 -9.80
C PRO A 529 -13.65 -6.67 -8.89
N SER A 530 -13.30 -6.42 -7.64
CA SER A 530 -14.14 -5.71 -6.68
C SER A 530 -13.91 -4.20 -6.65
N ASP A 531 -12.74 -3.76 -7.14
CA ASP A 531 -12.31 -2.37 -7.07
C ASP A 531 -12.99 -1.49 -8.13
N ARG A 532 -12.92 -0.18 -7.95
CA ARG A 532 -13.63 0.77 -8.81
C ARG A 532 -12.63 1.62 -9.60
N LEU A 533 -13.05 2.04 -10.78
CA LEU A 533 -12.25 2.86 -11.68
C LEU A 533 -13.03 4.13 -12.04
N TRP A 534 -12.34 5.26 -11.98
CA TRP A 534 -12.79 6.52 -12.55
C TRP A 534 -11.75 7.02 -13.55
N ILE A 535 -12.08 6.90 -14.83
CA ILE A 535 -11.24 7.30 -15.94
C ILE A 535 -11.73 8.65 -16.45
N ILE A 536 -10.83 9.61 -16.66
CA ILE A 536 -11.18 10.91 -17.25
C ILE A 536 -10.43 11.13 -18.56
N SER A 537 -11.11 11.70 -19.56
CA SER A 537 -10.54 11.90 -20.89
C SER A 537 -11.15 13.06 -21.67
N ARG A 538 -10.42 13.55 -22.68
CA ARG A 538 -10.99 14.32 -23.80
C ARG A 538 -11.84 13.42 -24.71
N PRO A 539 -12.80 13.98 -25.47
CA PRO A 539 -13.58 13.22 -26.43
C PRO A 539 -12.73 12.39 -27.42
N SER A 540 -11.53 12.86 -27.77
CA SER A 540 -10.60 12.14 -28.65
C SER A 540 -10.05 10.83 -28.07
N GLY A 541 -10.00 10.67 -26.74
CA GLY A 541 -9.46 9.48 -26.08
C GLY A 541 -10.51 8.40 -25.75
N VAL A 542 -11.80 8.76 -25.75
CA VAL A 542 -12.90 7.91 -25.26
C VAL A 542 -13.01 6.57 -26.00
N ASN A 543 -12.68 6.55 -27.30
CA ASN A 543 -12.81 5.34 -28.13
C ASN A 543 -11.67 4.32 -27.94
N LYS A 544 -10.64 4.64 -27.13
CA LYS A 544 -9.55 3.70 -26.83
C LYS A 544 -9.99 2.52 -25.95
N ILE A 545 -11.08 2.68 -25.20
CA ILE A 545 -11.65 1.64 -24.33
C ILE A 545 -12.98 1.17 -24.93
N PRO A 546 -13.16 -0.13 -25.21
CA PRO A 546 -14.43 -0.67 -25.66
C PRO A 546 -15.56 -0.40 -24.66
N SER A 547 -16.75 -0.07 -25.17
CA SER A 547 -17.91 0.30 -24.33
C SER A 547 -18.38 -0.81 -23.40
N GLU A 548 -18.10 -2.08 -23.72
CA GLU A 548 -18.42 -3.25 -22.87
C GLU A 548 -17.72 -3.22 -21.51
N TYR A 549 -16.57 -2.54 -21.38
CA TYR A 549 -15.85 -2.39 -20.11
C TYR A 549 -16.21 -1.11 -19.33
N ILE A 550 -17.06 -0.25 -19.91
CA ILE A 550 -17.49 1.02 -19.31
C ILE A 550 -18.91 0.87 -18.80
N HIS A 551 -19.08 0.98 -17.48
CA HIS A 551 -20.38 0.77 -16.83
C HIS A 551 -21.22 2.05 -16.76
N LYS A 552 -20.54 3.21 -16.75
CA LYS A 552 -21.16 4.53 -16.65
C LYS A 552 -20.34 5.54 -17.43
N VAL A 553 -20.99 6.34 -18.27
CA VAL A 553 -20.37 7.47 -18.97
C VAL A 553 -20.93 8.76 -18.39
N THR A 554 -20.03 9.66 -18.03
CA THR A 554 -20.40 11.00 -17.54
C THR A 554 -19.72 12.08 -18.37
N GLN A 555 -20.26 13.29 -18.32
CA GLN A 555 -19.72 14.41 -19.06
C GLN A 555 -19.47 15.59 -18.12
N CYS A 556 -18.25 16.13 -18.17
CA CYS A 556 -17.89 17.37 -17.50
C CYS A 556 -18.11 18.55 -18.47
N GLN A 557 -18.89 19.53 -18.05
CA GLN A 557 -19.19 20.74 -18.81
C GLN A 557 -19.13 21.97 -17.91
N GLU A 558 -19.04 23.15 -18.50
CA GLU A 558 -19.14 24.40 -17.75
C GLU A 558 -20.56 24.59 -17.21
N LYS A 559 -20.66 25.17 -16.01
CA LYS A 559 -21.92 25.59 -15.41
C LYS A 559 -22.50 26.70 -16.29
N ASN A 560 -23.76 26.57 -16.71
CA ASN A 560 -24.40 27.51 -17.63
C ASN A 560 -23.69 27.64 -19.00
N ALA A 561 -23.08 26.57 -19.52
CA ALA A 561 -22.33 26.61 -20.78
C ALA A 561 -23.11 27.22 -21.97
N VAL A 562 -24.43 26.96 -22.08
CA VAL A 562 -25.26 27.57 -23.14
C VAL A 562 -25.28 29.09 -22.97
N GLN A 563 -25.46 29.60 -21.75
CA GLN A 563 -25.48 31.04 -21.50
C GLN A 563 -24.13 31.70 -21.79
N THR A 564 -23.02 31.05 -21.44
CA THR A 564 -21.66 31.54 -21.76
C THR A 564 -21.45 31.61 -23.28
N LEU A 565 -21.75 30.53 -24.01
CA LEU A 565 -21.67 30.51 -25.47
C LEU A 565 -22.57 31.57 -26.12
N THR A 566 -23.82 31.71 -25.63
CA THR A 566 -24.71 32.75 -26.09
C THR A 566 -24.12 34.13 -25.85
N ALA A 567 -23.53 34.40 -24.68
CA ALA A 567 -22.92 35.69 -24.37
C ALA A 567 -21.73 36.01 -25.31
N ASP A 568 -20.86 35.04 -25.57
CA ASP A 568 -19.71 35.19 -26.48
C ASP A 568 -20.16 35.46 -27.92
N LEU A 569 -21.12 34.69 -28.43
CA LEU A 569 -21.68 34.90 -29.77
C LEU A 569 -22.39 36.25 -29.88
N LYS A 570 -23.13 36.66 -28.85
CA LYS A 570 -23.76 37.99 -28.82
C LYS A 570 -22.69 39.09 -28.90
N LYS A 571 -21.59 38.95 -28.17
CA LYS A 571 -20.46 39.90 -28.23
C LYS A 571 -19.83 39.93 -29.62
N GLU A 572 -19.59 38.79 -30.26
CA GLU A 572 -19.04 38.73 -31.63
C GLU A 572 -19.97 39.44 -32.63
N VAL A 573 -21.27 39.20 -32.54
CA VAL A 573 -22.28 39.83 -33.40
C VAL A 573 -22.30 41.36 -33.23
N LEU A 574 -22.25 41.84 -31.98
CA LEU A 574 -22.22 43.28 -31.69
C LEU A 574 -20.95 43.91 -32.24
N ASN A 575 -19.78 43.32 -31.95
CA ASN A 575 -18.50 43.81 -32.46
C ASN A 575 -18.46 43.89 -34.00
N LYS A 576 -19.13 42.95 -34.69
CA LYS A 576 -19.10 42.87 -36.14
C LYS A 576 -20.05 43.83 -36.84
N TYR A 577 -21.24 44.07 -36.29
CA TYR A 577 -22.32 44.75 -37.01
C TYR A 577 -22.90 45.98 -36.31
N GLU A 578 -22.63 46.21 -35.02
CA GLU A 578 -23.29 47.29 -34.27
C GLU A 578 -22.87 48.68 -34.78
N GLU A 579 -21.57 48.94 -34.93
CA GLU A 579 -21.08 50.22 -35.44
C GLU A 579 -21.53 50.47 -36.87
N GLU A 580 -21.41 49.47 -37.75
CA GLU A 580 -21.82 49.56 -39.17
C GLU A 580 -23.30 49.89 -39.37
N LEU A 581 -24.16 49.46 -38.44
CA LEU A 581 -25.61 49.67 -38.52
C LEU A 581 -26.10 50.89 -37.72
N SER A 582 -25.23 51.51 -36.92
CA SER A 582 -25.57 52.69 -36.12
C SER A 582 -25.80 53.90 -37.05
N GLY A 583 -26.96 54.55 -36.93
CA GLY A 583 -27.34 55.70 -37.77
C GLY A 583 -27.90 55.37 -39.17
N CYS A 584 -28.01 54.11 -39.56
CA CYS A 584 -28.65 53.74 -40.84
C CYS A 584 -30.19 53.75 -40.74
N GLU A 585 -30.86 54.59 -41.54
CA GLU A 585 -32.31 54.52 -41.71
C GLU A 585 -32.73 53.30 -42.54
N THR A 586 -33.82 52.64 -42.14
CA THR A 586 -34.38 51.51 -42.91
C THR A 586 -35.08 52.02 -44.16
N HIS A 587 -34.46 51.92 -45.33
CA HIS A 587 -35.12 52.17 -46.63
C HIS A 587 -35.89 50.95 -47.16
N THR A 588 -36.13 49.95 -46.31
CA THR A 588 -36.61 48.63 -46.69
C THR A 588 -37.69 48.13 -45.72
N GLU A 589 -38.71 47.48 -46.26
CA GLU A 589 -39.83 46.88 -45.54
C GLU A 589 -39.95 45.39 -45.89
N ILE A 590 -40.49 44.60 -44.96
CA ILE A 590 -40.73 43.18 -45.14
C ILE A 590 -42.24 42.94 -45.13
N TYR A 591 -42.73 42.17 -46.10
CA TYR A 591 -44.14 41.81 -46.22
C TYR A 591 -44.30 40.30 -46.17
N ASP A 592 -45.22 39.81 -45.33
CA ASP A 592 -45.65 38.42 -45.30
C ASP A 592 -46.58 38.15 -46.49
N ILE A 593 -46.29 37.10 -47.27
CA ILE A 593 -47.16 36.65 -48.37
C ILE A 593 -48.10 35.58 -47.81
N GLU A 594 -49.35 35.96 -47.51
CA GLU A 594 -50.32 35.06 -46.87
C GLU A 594 -51.00 34.11 -47.86
N GLU A 595 -51.37 34.60 -49.04
CA GLU A 595 -52.20 33.86 -50.00
C GLU A 595 -52.06 34.46 -51.40
N ILE A 596 -52.08 33.62 -52.43
CA ILE A 596 -52.13 34.04 -53.84
C ILE A 596 -53.56 33.78 -54.32
N ILE A 597 -54.38 34.82 -54.40
CA ILE A 597 -55.78 34.73 -54.86
C ILE A 597 -55.87 35.41 -56.22
N LYS A 598 -56.20 34.65 -57.27
CA LYS A 598 -56.40 35.17 -58.65
C LYS A 598 -55.25 36.10 -59.10
N ASP A 599 -54.02 35.61 -59.00
CA ASP A 599 -52.77 36.34 -59.33
C ASP A 599 -52.48 37.63 -58.53
N LYS A 600 -53.28 37.93 -57.49
CA LYS A 600 -53.00 39.00 -56.52
C LYS A 600 -52.47 38.41 -55.21
N GLN A 601 -51.31 38.87 -54.78
CA GLN A 601 -50.70 38.50 -53.50
C GLN A 601 -51.33 39.34 -52.37
N LYS A 602 -51.84 38.67 -51.33
CA LYS A 602 -52.19 39.34 -50.09
C LYS A 602 -50.91 39.57 -49.27
N LEU A 603 -50.51 40.83 -49.17
CA LEU A 603 -49.31 41.26 -48.43
C LEU A 603 -49.71 41.87 -47.09
N THR A 604 -49.14 41.36 -46.01
CA THR A 604 -49.28 41.95 -44.67
C THR A 604 -47.91 42.48 -44.24
N GLN A 605 -47.80 43.76 -43.88
CA GLN A 605 -46.53 44.31 -43.43
C GLN A 605 -46.07 43.59 -42.15
N THR A 606 -44.81 43.20 -42.12
CA THR A 606 -44.16 42.55 -40.99
C THR A 606 -42.82 43.22 -40.67
N THR A 607 -42.14 42.74 -39.65
CA THR A 607 -40.81 43.22 -39.28
C THR A 607 -39.84 42.05 -39.19
N TYR A 608 -38.55 42.35 -39.33
CA TYR A 608 -37.50 41.35 -39.13
C TYR A 608 -37.60 40.71 -37.71
N LYS A 609 -38.02 41.48 -36.70
CA LYS A 609 -38.20 40.99 -35.32
C LYS A 609 -39.21 39.86 -35.20
N ASN A 610 -40.25 39.86 -36.03
CA ASN A 610 -41.35 38.90 -35.97
C ASN A 610 -41.30 37.89 -37.13
N ILE A 611 -40.16 37.81 -37.85
CA ILE A 611 -40.07 37.02 -39.08
C ILE A 611 -40.34 35.53 -38.84
N LEU A 612 -39.90 35.01 -37.68
CA LEU A 612 -40.07 33.63 -37.24
C LEU A 612 -41.44 33.35 -36.58
N GLN A 613 -42.30 34.36 -36.46
CA GLN A 613 -43.61 34.24 -35.80
C GLN A 613 -44.76 34.25 -36.81
N SER A 614 -45.83 33.53 -36.51
CA SER A 614 -47.11 33.60 -37.23
C SER A 614 -48.28 33.33 -36.29
N LYS A 615 -49.40 34.02 -36.51
CA LYS A 615 -50.65 33.84 -35.76
C LYS A 615 -51.47 32.61 -36.19
N LYS A 616 -51.20 32.05 -37.37
CA LYS A 616 -52.09 31.04 -38.01
C LYS A 616 -51.52 29.61 -38.02
N LYS A 617 -50.20 29.44 -37.95
CA LYS A 617 -49.52 28.12 -38.03
C LYS A 617 -48.14 28.16 -37.40
N LYS A 618 -47.64 26.99 -36.94
CA LYS A 618 -46.25 26.84 -36.50
C LYS A 618 -45.31 27.13 -37.67
N VAL A 619 -44.43 28.11 -37.52
CA VAL A 619 -43.44 28.48 -38.53
C VAL A 619 -42.13 27.82 -38.13
N ARG A 620 -41.59 26.98 -39.02
CA ARG A 620 -40.23 26.45 -38.91
C ARG A 620 -39.31 27.14 -39.92
N THR A 621 -39.69 27.08 -41.19
CA THR A 621 -38.88 27.59 -42.30
C THR A 621 -39.50 28.83 -42.91
N VAL A 622 -38.75 29.94 -42.92
CA VAL A 622 -39.12 31.20 -43.54
C VAL A 622 -38.23 31.44 -44.75
N LEU A 623 -38.80 31.74 -45.91
CA LEU A 623 -38.07 32.15 -47.11
C LEU A 623 -38.34 33.61 -47.43
N THR A 624 -37.31 34.45 -47.32
CA THR A 624 -37.38 35.87 -47.70
C THR A 624 -36.81 36.08 -49.09
N LYS A 625 -37.65 36.56 -50.00
CA LYS A 625 -37.25 36.92 -51.37
C LYS A 625 -37.17 38.43 -51.57
N GLY A 626 -36.26 38.90 -52.41
CA GLY A 626 -36.18 40.31 -52.79
C GLY A 626 -35.09 40.56 -53.83
N VAL A 627 -35.23 41.63 -54.61
CA VAL A 627 -34.27 41.98 -55.67
C VAL A 627 -32.87 42.27 -55.12
N SER A 628 -31.86 42.28 -55.99
CA SER A 628 -30.48 42.60 -55.58
C SER A 628 -30.42 43.99 -54.95
N GLY A 629 -29.57 44.17 -53.93
CA GLY A 629 -29.37 45.47 -53.27
C GLY A 629 -30.53 45.98 -52.40
N ILE A 630 -31.68 45.29 -52.33
CA ILE A 630 -32.89 45.80 -51.66
C ILE A 630 -32.81 45.89 -50.12
N GLY A 631 -31.69 45.47 -49.51
CA GLY A 631 -31.50 45.50 -48.04
C GLY A 631 -31.83 44.19 -47.30
N LYS A 632 -31.87 43.04 -47.98
CA LYS A 632 -32.09 41.73 -47.30
C LYS A 632 -31.04 41.42 -46.23
N THR A 633 -29.76 41.59 -46.58
CA THR A 633 -28.63 41.37 -45.65
C THR A 633 -28.67 42.35 -44.48
N PHE A 634 -29.06 43.60 -44.72
CA PHE A 634 -29.26 44.59 -43.66
C PHE A 634 -30.33 44.12 -42.65
N GLN A 635 -31.47 43.58 -43.11
CA GLN A 635 -32.52 43.05 -42.24
C GLN A 635 -32.03 41.84 -41.41
N LYS A 636 -31.23 40.95 -42.02
CA LYS A 636 -30.56 39.85 -41.32
C LYS A 636 -29.64 40.36 -40.23
N GLN A 637 -28.76 41.31 -40.53
CA GLN A 637 -27.80 41.82 -39.54
C GLN A 637 -28.53 42.55 -38.40
N LYS A 638 -29.56 43.34 -38.71
CA LYS A 638 -30.38 44.02 -37.70
C LYS A 638 -31.12 43.04 -36.78
N PHE A 639 -31.61 41.93 -37.32
CA PHE A 639 -32.16 40.82 -36.53
C PHE A 639 -31.13 40.24 -35.56
N MET A 640 -29.91 39.98 -36.03
CA MET A 640 -28.82 39.44 -35.20
C MET A 640 -28.39 40.43 -34.11
N VAL A 641 -28.25 41.73 -34.43
CA VAL A 641 -27.92 42.77 -33.43
C VAL A 641 -29.01 42.92 -32.39
N ASP A 642 -30.29 42.95 -32.77
CA ASP A 642 -31.39 43.04 -31.80
C ASP A 642 -31.54 41.79 -30.93
N TRP A 643 -31.21 40.60 -31.46
CA TRP A 643 -31.08 39.39 -30.65
C TRP A 643 -29.91 39.52 -29.66
N ALA A 644 -28.76 40.05 -30.11
CA ALA A 644 -27.59 40.20 -29.28
C ALA A 644 -27.77 41.22 -28.15
N LYS A 645 -28.48 42.33 -28.40
CA LYS A 645 -28.89 43.30 -27.37
C LYS A 645 -30.01 42.78 -26.44
N GLY A 646 -30.64 41.66 -26.77
CA GLY A 646 -31.81 41.15 -26.04
C GLY A 646 -33.10 41.93 -26.28
N ASN A 647 -33.16 42.72 -27.35
CA ASN A 647 -34.31 43.55 -27.73
C ASN A 647 -35.42 42.74 -28.41
N SER A 648 -35.13 41.55 -28.94
CA SER A 648 -36.09 40.68 -29.63
C SER A 648 -35.65 39.21 -29.60
N ASN A 649 -36.58 38.30 -29.92
CA ASN A 649 -36.29 36.86 -30.08
C ASN A 649 -35.63 36.24 -28.84
N LYS A 650 -36.12 36.60 -27.64
CA LYS A 650 -35.60 36.13 -26.34
C LYS A 650 -35.76 34.62 -26.13
N ASP A 651 -36.61 33.99 -26.92
CA ASP A 651 -36.83 32.55 -26.96
C ASP A 651 -35.79 31.78 -27.82
N VAL A 652 -34.86 32.49 -28.45
CA VAL A 652 -33.78 31.92 -29.27
C VAL A 652 -32.47 31.94 -28.48
N ASP A 653 -31.89 30.77 -28.29
CA ASP A 653 -30.66 30.61 -27.52
C ASP A 653 -29.41 30.88 -28.36
N LEU A 654 -29.37 30.38 -29.60
CA LEU A 654 -28.21 30.49 -30.50
C LEU A 654 -28.64 30.82 -31.93
N ILE A 655 -27.83 31.65 -32.62
CA ILE A 655 -27.99 31.94 -34.05
C ILE A 655 -26.78 31.40 -34.82
N VAL A 656 -27.04 30.57 -35.82
CA VAL A 656 -26.04 30.09 -36.78
C VAL A 656 -26.28 30.78 -38.12
N SER A 657 -25.44 31.76 -38.45
CA SER A 657 -25.53 32.50 -39.72
C SER A 657 -24.56 31.92 -40.75
N LEU A 658 -25.08 31.47 -41.88
CA LEU A 658 -24.31 30.88 -42.98
C LEU A 658 -24.58 31.61 -44.29
N ASN A 659 -23.61 31.56 -45.19
CA ASN A 659 -23.75 31.98 -46.58
C ASN A 659 -23.62 30.75 -47.48
N PHE A 660 -24.52 30.57 -48.44
CA PHE A 660 -24.43 29.46 -49.39
C PHE A 660 -23.15 29.47 -50.21
N ARG A 661 -22.56 30.65 -50.47
CA ARG A 661 -21.24 30.77 -51.11
C ARG A 661 -20.16 30.06 -50.29
N ASP A 662 -20.16 30.25 -48.97
CA ASP A 662 -19.19 29.63 -48.06
C ASP A 662 -19.43 28.11 -47.99
N LEU A 663 -20.69 27.67 -48.09
CA LEU A 663 -21.04 26.24 -48.09
C LEU A 663 -20.57 25.52 -49.36
N ASN A 664 -20.55 26.21 -50.51
CA ASN A 664 -20.02 25.63 -51.76
C ASN A 664 -18.55 25.21 -51.62
N SER A 665 -17.74 25.98 -50.88
CA SER A 665 -16.32 25.67 -50.63
C SER A 665 -16.11 24.38 -49.81
N ARG A 666 -17.17 23.89 -49.16
CA ARG A 666 -17.15 22.70 -48.28
C ARG A 666 -17.95 21.53 -48.84
N ARG A 667 -18.36 21.59 -50.13
CA ARG A 667 -19.27 20.61 -50.75
C ARG A 667 -18.80 19.16 -50.68
N ASP A 668 -17.49 18.94 -50.71
CA ASP A 668 -16.87 17.61 -50.70
C ASP A 668 -16.55 17.11 -49.26
N LYS A 669 -16.79 17.94 -48.24
CA LYS A 669 -16.54 17.57 -46.84
C LYS A 669 -17.63 16.61 -46.36
N VAL A 670 -17.19 15.47 -45.81
CA VAL A 670 -18.06 14.51 -45.11
C VAL A 670 -17.90 14.74 -43.61
N GLN A 671 -18.99 15.09 -42.94
CA GLN A 671 -19.02 15.31 -41.49
C GLN A 671 -20.45 15.13 -40.96
N SER A 672 -20.60 15.01 -39.65
CA SER A 672 -21.93 14.92 -39.04
C SER A 672 -22.59 16.30 -38.95
N MET A 673 -23.93 16.34 -38.77
CA MET A 673 -24.63 17.60 -38.52
C MET A 673 -24.11 18.28 -37.25
N LYS A 674 -23.78 17.47 -36.24
CA LYS A 674 -23.17 17.96 -35.01
C LYS A 674 -21.86 18.69 -35.28
N ASP A 675 -20.93 18.04 -36.00
CA ASP A 675 -19.62 18.62 -36.30
C ASP A 675 -19.73 19.85 -37.21
N PHE A 676 -20.69 19.83 -38.15
CA PHE A 676 -20.98 20.98 -38.99
C PHE A 676 -21.37 22.22 -38.18
N VAL A 677 -22.33 22.10 -37.26
CA VAL A 677 -22.76 23.23 -36.41
C VAL A 677 -21.64 23.68 -35.48
N ASN A 678 -20.90 22.75 -34.87
CA ASN A 678 -19.76 23.08 -34.00
C ASN A 678 -18.70 23.90 -34.73
N HIS A 679 -18.36 23.49 -35.95
CA HIS A 679 -17.46 24.25 -36.81
C HIS A 679 -18.00 25.66 -37.07
N CYS A 680 -19.30 25.79 -37.33
CA CYS A 680 -19.93 27.08 -37.61
C CYS A 680 -19.96 28.04 -36.41
N LEU A 681 -19.94 27.50 -35.18
CA LEU A 681 -19.91 28.29 -33.95
C LEU A 681 -18.48 28.70 -33.52
N ASN A 682 -17.45 28.33 -34.29
CA ASN A 682 -16.03 28.67 -34.05
C ASN A 682 -15.54 28.35 -32.61
N ASP A 683 -16.13 27.36 -31.94
CA ASP A 683 -15.74 27.02 -30.58
C ASP A 683 -15.49 25.52 -30.41
N ASP A 684 -14.25 25.10 -30.67
CA ASP A 684 -13.76 23.77 -30.33
C ASP A 684 -13.84 23.47 -28.81
N LYS A 685 -14.03 24.50 -27.97
CA LYS A 685 -14.21 24.33 -26.53
C LYS A 685 -15.63 23.94 -26.15
N GLN A 686 -16.63 24.04 -27.03
CA GLN A 686 -18.05 23.87 -26.64
C GLN A 686 -18.89 22.98 -27.58
N ALA A 687 -18.22 22.08 -28.32
CA ALA A 687 -18.77 21.17 -29.33
C ALA A 687 -19.92 20.21 -28.88
N GLU A 688 -20.40 20.26 -27.64
CA GLU A 688 -21.48 19.41 -27.14
C GLU A 688 -22.58 20.17 -26.35
N VAL A 689 -22.49 21.50 -26.25
CA VAL A 689 -23.35 22.32 -25.37
C VAL A 689 -24.77 22.47 -25.92
N TRP A 690 -24.92 22.78 -27.21
CA TRP A 690 -26.22 23.00 -27.85
C TRP A 690 -26.97 21.70 -28.16
N ASN A 691 -26.24 20.60 -28.38
CA ASN A 691 -26.83 19.29 -28.70
C ASN A 691 -27.48 18.61 -27.48
N ASN A 692 -27.02 18.95 -26.28
CA ASN A 692 -27.41 18.27 -25.04
C ASN A 692 -28.45 19.04 -24.21
N SER A 693 -28.74 20.29 -24.58
CA SER A 693 -29.71 21.17 -23.92
C SER A 693 -31.00 21.29 -24.75
N GLN A 694 -32.11 21.73 -24.15
CA GLN A 694 -33.30 22.15 -24.90
C GLN A 694 -33.05 23.49 -25.63
N CYS A 695 -31.89 23.64 -26.25
CA CYS A 695 -31.45 24.83 -26.95
C CYS A 695 -32.26 25.01 -28.22
N LYS A 696 -32.80 26.21 -28.42
CA LYS A 696 -33.50 26.61 -29.64
C LYS A 696 -32.55 27.36 -30.56
N LEU A 697 -32.19 26.72 -31.66
CA LEU A 697 -31.32 27.30 -32.68
C LEU A 697 -32.13 28.01 -33.77
N VAL A 698 -31.55 29.07 -34.31
CA VAL A 698 -31.99 29.70 -35.55
C VAL A 698 -30.86 29.61 -36.57
N PHE A 699 -31.12 28.93 -37.68
CA PHE A 699 -30.24 28.93 -38.83
C PHE A 699 -30.64 30.06 -39.79
N ILE A 700 -29.72 30.96 -40.11
CA ILE A 700 -29.92 31.99 -41.13
C ILE A 700 -29.06 31.65 -42.34
N LEU A 701 -29.68 31.24 -43.44
CA LEU A 701 -28.99 30.88 -44.69
C LEU A 701 -29.16 31.99 -45.72
N ASP A 702 -28.09 32.72 -46.01
CA ASP A 702 -28.11 33.84 -46.96
C ASP A 702 -27.56 33.44 -48.33
N GLY A 703 -28.14 33.99 -49.39
CA GLY A 703 -27.67 33.84 -50.78
C GLY A 703 -28.04 32.51 -51.46
N LEU A 704 -29.25 31.95 -51.26
CA LEU A 704 -29.66 30.67 -51.87
C LEU A 704 -29.49 30.64 -53.41
N GLU A 705 -29.60 31.78 -54.10
CA GLU A 705 -29.34 31.88 -55.53
C GLU A 705 -27.90 31.45 -55.90
N GLU A 706 -26.95 31.63 -54.99
CA GLU A 706 -25.53 31.28 -55.15
C GLU A 706 -25.21 29.83 -54.74
N CYS A 707 -26.20 29.06 -54.26
CA CYS A 707 -25.99 27.66 -53.89
C CYS A 707 -25.67 26.79 -55.12
N GLU A 708 -24.51 26.14 -55.12
CA GLU A 708 -24.07 25.18 -56.15
C GLU A 708 -24.36 23.73 -55.78
N LEU A 709 -24.79 23.49 -54.55
CA LEU A 709 -25.14 22.15 -54.09
C LEU A 709 -26.39 21.64 -54.82
N PRO A 710 -26.47 20.34 -55.17
CA PRO A 710 -27.60 19.79 -55.90
C PRO A 710 -28.97 19.96 -55.23
N LEU A 711 -28.98 20.05 -53.89
CA LEU A 711 -30.16 20.08 -53.02
C LEU A 711 -31.20 19.02 -53.40
N ASN A 712 -30.77 17.77 -53.54
CA ASN A 712 -31.64 16.72 -54.04
C ASN A 712 -32.55 16.14 -52.93
N PHE A 713 -33.64 16.84 -52.65
CA PHE A 713 -34.62 16.45 -51.63
C PHE A 713 -35.23 15.04 -51.82
N LYS A 714 -35.23 14.49 -53.03
CA LYS A 714 -35.80 13.16 -53.32
C LYS A 714 -34.79 12.02 -53.20
N LYS A 715 -33.54 12.23 -53.62
CA LYS A 715 -32.50 11.18 -53.63
C LYS A 715 -31.65 11.16 -52.36
N ASN A 716 -31.53 12.27 -51.66
CA ASN A 716 -30.70 12.32 -50.46
C ASN A 716 -31.30 11.45 -49.36
N LYS A 717 -30.45 10.63 -48.74
CA LYS A 717 -30.81 9.79 -47.60
C LYS A 717 -31.39 10.65 -46.48
N ASP A 718 -32.51 10.20 -45.91
CA ASP A 718 -33.05 10.84 -44.72
C ASP A 718 -32.17 10.52 -43.50
N LEU A 719 -31.71 11.57 -42.84
CA LEU A 719 -30.91 11.51 -41.63
C LEU A 719 -31.78 11.90 -40.45
N VAL A 720 -31.72 11.09 -39.40
CA VAL A 720 -32.32 11.39 -38.09
C VAL A 720 -31.23 11.59 -37.04
N ASP A 721 -30.14 10.82 -37.14
CA ASP A 721 -29.00 10.92 -36.22
C ASP A 721 -28.08 12.09 -36.58
N LEU A 722 -27.89 13.00 -35.61
CA LEU A 722 -27.00 14.16 -35.72
C LEU A 722 -25.52 13.78 -35.84
N LYS A 723 -25.14 12.54 -35.49
CA LYS A 723 -23.78 12.00 -35.58
C LYS A 723 -23.51 11.26 -36.89
N GLU A 724 -24.54 10.95 -37.67
CA GLU A 724 -24.33 10.30 -38.95
C GLU A 724 -23.58 11.24 -39.89
N ALA A 725 -22.40 10.81 -40.36
CA ALA A 725 -21.56 11.61 -41.22
C ALA A 725 -22.09 11.57 -42.67
N ALA A 726 -22.29 12.73 -43.27
CA ALA A 726 -22.79 12.87 -44.63
C ALA A 726 -22.20 14.10 -45.32
N SER A 727 -22.47 14.25 -46.62
CA SER A 727 -22.09 15.46 -47.36
C SER A 727 -22.94 16.67 -46.92
N ILE A 728 -22.42 17.87 -47.13
CA ILE A 728 -23.15 19.12 -46.82
C ILE A 728 -24.50 19.17 -47.53
N ASP A 729 -24.61 18.65 -48.75
CA ASP A 729 -25.88 18.57 -49.49
C ASP A 729 -26.94 17.74 -48.75
N VAL A 730 -26.54 16.56 -48.26
CA VAL A 730 -27.42 15.70 -47.46
C VAL A 730 -27.79 16.38 -46.13
N LEU A 731 -26.83 17.01 -45.45
CA LEU A 731 -27.11 17.72 -44.18
C LEU A 731 -28.11 18.87 -44.37
N LEU A 732 -27.92 19.72 -45.37
CA LEU A 732 -28.80 20.89 -45.62
C LEU A 732 -30.21 20.47 -46.05
N THR A 733 -30.32 19.48 -46.94
CA THR A 733 -31.63 18.97 -47.35
C THR A 733 -32.40 18.39 -46.17
N ASN A 734 -31.73 17.66 -45.27
CA ASN A 734 -32.35 17.13 -44.05
C ASN A 734 -32.70 18.21 -43.01
N LEU A 735 -31.87 19.26 -42.87
CA LEU A 735 -32.18 20.42 -42.03
C LEU A 735 -33.45 21.15 -42.54
N ILE A 736 -33.55 21.37 -43.85
CA ILE A 736 -34.69 22.03 -44.50
C ILE A 736 -35.95 21.18 -44.40
N LYS A 737 -35.86 19.86 -44.68
CA LYS A 737 -36.97 18.90 -44.48
C LYS A 737 -37.46 18.90 -43.03
N GLY A 738 -36.56 19.14 -42.09
CA GLY A 738 -36.83 19.03 -40.66
C GLY A 738 -36.73 17.60 -40.13
N THR A 739 -36.08 16.70 -40.88
CA THR A 739 -35.68 15.37 -40.37
C THR A 739 -34.54 15.52 -39.35
N LEU A 740 -33.60 16.43 -39.61
CA LEU A 740 -32.63 16.90 -38.61
C LEU A 740 -33.11 18.19 -37.96
N LEU A 741 -32.94 18.28 -36.63
CA LEU A 741 -33.26 19.46 -35.82
C LEU A 741 -34.70 19.97 -36.00
N PRO A 742 -35.76 19.13 -35.82
CA PRO A 742 -37.16 19.42 -36.15
C PRO A 742 -37.82 20.57 -35.37
N SER A 743 -37.24 20.97 -34.25
CA SER A 743 -37.77 22.05 -33.40
C SER A 743 -37.16 23.43 -33.69
N ASP A 744 -36.06 23.46 -34.43
CA ASP A 744 -35.28 24.67 -34.68
C ASP A 744 -35.82 25.47 -35.86
N HIS A 745 -35.51 26.76 -35.88
CA HIS A 745 -36.00 27.67 -36.91
C HIS A 745 -34.99 27.84 -38.04
N LEU A 746 -35.49 28.03 -39.25
CA LEU A 746 -34.70 28.25 -40.44
C LEU A 746 -35.18 29.50 -41.17
N TRP A 747 -34.29 30.46 -41.37
CA TRP A 747 -34.55 31.66 -42.15
C TRP A 747 -33.64 31.69 -43.38
N ILE A 748 -34.23 31.47 -44.54
CA ILE A 748 -33.55 31.42 -45.83
C ILE A 748 -33.77 32.73 -46.56
N ILE A 749 -32.71 33.33 -47.08
CA ILE A 749 -32.74 34.61 -47.79
C ILE A 749 -32.27 34.38 -49.22
N SER A 750 -33.04 34.89 -50.19
CA SER A 750 -32.72 34.70 -51.60
C SER A 750 -33.19 35.83 -52.51
N ARG A 751 -32.61 35.92 -53.70
CA ARG A 751 -33.23 36.57 -54.86
C ARG A 751 -34.36 35.70 -55.43
N PRO A 752 -35.32 36.30 -56.18
CA PRO A 752 -36.37 35.53 -56.85
C PRO A 752 -35.86 34.37 -57.69
N SER A 753 -34.67 34.48 -58.30
CA SER A 753 -34.04 33.43 -59.10
C SER A 753 -33.65 32.17 -58.31
N GLY A 754 -33.41 32.26 -57.00
CA GLY A 754 -33.02 31.12 -56.17
C GLY A 754 -34.18 30.39 -55.50
N VAL A 755 -35.37 31.00 -55.44
CA VAL A 755 -36.53 30.51 -54.66
C VAL A 755 -36.98 29.10 -55.07
N ASN A 756 -36.88 28.77 -56.36
CA ASN A 756 -37.35 27.48 -56.89
C ASN A 756 -36.40 26.30 -56.60
N LYS A 757 -35.23 26.54 -56.00
CA LYS A 757 -34.30 25.47 -55.60
C LYS A 757 -34.83 24.64 -54.41
N ILE A 758 -35.76 25.19 -53.63
CA ILE A 758 -36.37 24.50 -52.49
C ILE A 758 -37.86 24.26 -52.79
N PRO A 759 -38.34 23.00 -52.73
CA PRO A 759 -39.76 22.69 -52.87
C PRO A 759 -40.62 23.44 -51.85
N SER A 760 -41.77 23.95 -52.29
CA SER A 760 -42.66 24.78 -51.44
C SER A 760 -43.22 24.03 -50.22
N GLU A 761 -43.28 22.70 -50.27
CA GLU A 761 -43.71 21.84 -49.16
C GLU A 761 -42.83 21.96 -47.91
N TYR A 762 -41.56 22.38 -48.05
CA TYR A 762 -40.64 22.59 -46.92
C TYR A 762 -40.62 24.04 -46.41
N ILE A 763 -41.32 24.95 -47.09
CA ILE A 763 -41.37 26.38 -46.75
C ILE A 763 -42.69 26.70 -46.04
N HIS A 764 -42.59 27.12 -44.78
CA HIS A 764 -43.77 27.40 -43.96
C HIS A 764 -44.28 28.83 -44.16
N LYS A 765 -43.37 29.78 -44.39
CA LYS A 765 -43.68 31.20 -44.53
C LYS A 765 -42.83 31.81 -45.63
N VAL A 766 -43.44 32.58 -46.53
CA VAL A 766 -42.72 33.35 -47.55
C VAL A 766 -42.88 34.82 -47.25
N THR A 767 -41.77 35.55 -47.23
CA THR A 767 -41.77 37.00 -47.05
C THR A 767 -41.07 37.69 -48.20
N GLN A 768 -41.44 38.93 -48.49
CA GLN A 768 -40.85 39.74 -49.53
C GLN A 768 -40.25 41.01 -48.96
N CYS A 769 -38.99 41.24 -49.30
CA CYS A 769 -38.25 42.45 -48.97
C CYS A 769 -38.43 43.47 -50.11
N GLN A 770 -38.98 44.64 -49.81
CA GLN A 770 -39.25 45.71 -50.77
C GLN A 770 -38.69 47.05 -50.25
N GLY A 771 -38.34 47.97 -51.15
CA GLY A 771 -37.95 49.33 -50.77
C GLY A 771 -39.17 50.10 -50.24
N LYS A 772 -38.96 51.01 -49.29
CA LYS A 772 -40.00 51.97 -48.89
C LYS A 772 -40.41 52.78 -50.12
N LYS A 773 -41.71 52.83 -50.41
CA LYS A 773 -42.22 53.78 -51.41
C LYS A 773 -41.98 55.19 -50.88
N SER A 774 -41.16 55.98 -51.58
CA SER A 774 -41.15 57.43 -51.41
C SER A 774 -42.56 57.94 -51.71
N LEU A 775 -43.17 58.62 -50.74
CA LEU A 775 -44.42 59.35 -50.92
C LEU A 775 -44.23 60.50 -51.91
#